data_AF-A0A8H5SB00-F1
#
_entry.id   AF-A0A8H5SB00-F1
#
_cell.length_a   1.000
_cell.length_b   1.000
_cell.length_c   1.000
_cell.angle_alpha   90.00
_cell.angle_beta   90.00
_cell.angle_gamma   90.00
#
_symmetry.space_group_name_H-M   'P 1'
#
loop_
_entity.id
_entity.type
_entity.pdbx_description
1 polymer ?
#
loop_
_entity_poly.entity_id
_entity_poly.type
_entity_poly.pdbx_seq_one_letter_code
_entity_poly.pdbx_strand_id
1 'polypeptide(L)'
;MAENPVFISWKTTSLTINFTKNESGAICLFEILPLNHCHQKSASHLFASSELPLVSVRLSGEGNTNDKTAKSLVGGYLSSSADERAGISVTAHLSIYGDVPVIRSAVTIRNESKSSDVIVTQLSSLTIGGLTTRSNEWNKDYVLRTATNTWFREAQWRKHSLPYLGIDKNGICELHDGHSGSQATFGLQNRGSFSTGSYLPMGILESESNSDTWAWQVEHNGSWRWEIGDYKDSIYIAAGGPTKADHDWRHTLRPGDSFTSPPIALTRVSGCFQDAVRALNDYRRRIIRPHDDNKRLPIIFNDYMNCLMGDPDEDKIEALLDPVAQSGAEYFVIDAGWYADDSNWWDDVGLWEPSKKRFPSGFKTLMVKIKSKGLIPGLWLEPEVVGVRSVVGERLPEDAFFHENGQRVIERGRFQLDFRHPEVQAWMTKVVDRLVVHYGVGYFKFDYNIEVVQGTDAPGSSSAGANQLLHQRCYLDWVRSLLDKHQNLVIENCSSGAQRMDYAMLSVHSLQSTSDQQDPILYAAIAAALPTCVLPEQSASWAYPQPEWSDELNAFTVVNSLFGRVYLSGRLDRLSPSQMELIVEGMQAYKTIRPHLVTAHAIWPLGPPRWHDDWISLGLETSNGLYLAVWRRGGSTLKEISLPRLAGCGKVQVNVMYPKRLPTQAIWKEGDNILELKFPVTRCARVLHITS
;
A
#
# COMPACT_ATOMS: atom_id res chain seq x y z
N MET A 1 13.78 -33.03 -36.74
CA MET A 1 14.29 -33.12 -35.36
C MET A 1 13.93 -31.79 -34.71
N ALA A 2 12.96 -31.76 -33.81
CA ALA A 2 12.60 -30.52 -33.11
C ALA A 2 13.78 -30.17 -32.19
N GLU A 3 14.35 -28.97 -32.35
CA GLU A 3 15.34 -28.46 -31.41
C GLU A 3 14.72 -28.40 -30.01
N ASN A 4 15.43 -28.89 -29.00
CA ASN A 4 14.98 -28.76 -27.62
C ASN A 4 14.77 -27.27 -27.30
N PRO A 5 13.63 -26.86 -26.73
CA PRO A 5 13.37 -25.47 -26.42
C PRO A 5 14.49 -24.89 -25.53
N VAL A 6 14.95 -23.69 -25.87
CA VAL A 6 15.98 -22.97 -25.10
C VAL A 6 15.34 -22.48 -23.81
N PHE A 7 15.70 -23.12 -22.70
CA PHE A 7 15.30 -22.68 -21.36
C PHE A 7 16.38 -21.79 -20.74
N ILE A 8 15.98 -20.59 -20.30
CA ILE A 8 16.78 -19.77 -19.40
C ILE A 8 16.26 -20.05 -18.00
N SER A 9 17.07 -20.67 -17.15
CA SER A 9 16.68 -21.00 -15.77
C SER A 9 17.42 -20.12 -14.77
N TRP A 10 16.67 -19.46 -13.90
CA TRP A 10 17.20 -18.69 -12.77
C TRP A 10 16.78 -19.35 -11.47
N LYS A 11 17.76 -19.71 -10.64
CA LYS A 11 17.53 -20.39 -9.36
C LYS A 11 18.01 -19.52 -8.21
N THR A 12 17.14 -19.26 -7.25
CA THR A 12 17.43 -18.61 -5.97
C THR A 12 17.30 -19.63 -4.83
N THR A 13 17.33 -19.18 -3.57
CA THR A 13 17.01 -20.04 -2.42
C THR A 13 15.50 -20.16 -2.16
N SER A 14 14.68 -19.36 -2.86
CA SER A 14 13.22 -19.31 -2.71
C SER A 14 12.46 -19.76 -3.95
N LEU A 15 13.02 -19.54 -5.16
CA LEU A 15 12.36 -19.77 -6.45
C LEU A 15 13.30 -20.42 -7.46
N THR A 16 12.70 -21.20 -8.36
CA THR A 16 13.25 -21.51 -9.69
C THR A 16 12.33 -20.89 -10.73
N ILE A 17 12.89 -20.11 -11.64
CA ILE A 17 12.16 -19.38 -12.66
C ILE A 17 12.70 -19.84 -14.00
N ASN A 18 11.84 -20.42 -14.83
CA ASN A 18 12.21 -20.86 -16.16
C ASN A 18 11.54 -19.95 -17.18
N PHE A 19 12.32 -19.50 -18.14
CA PHE A 19 11.86 -18.77 -19.31
C PHE A 19 12.06 -19.64 -20.55
N THR A 20 11.21 -19.42 -21.53
CA THR A 20 11.35 -20.01 -22.86
C THR A 20 11.29 -18.91 -23.92
N LYS A 21 11.72 -19.23 -25.12
CA LYS A 21 11.60 -18.38 -26.31
C LYS A 21 10.51 -18.96 -27.21
N ASN A 22 9.49 -18.19 -27.53
CA ASN A 22 8.43 -18.63 -28.45
C ASN A 22 8.90 -18.57 -29.93
N GLU A 23 8.05 -19.02 -30.85
CA GLU A 23 8.36 -19.06 -32.29
C GLU A 23 8.70 -17.69 -32.88
N SER A 24 8.08 -16.61 -32.39
CA SER A 24 8.39 -15.23 -32.78
C SER A 24 9.67 -14.67 -32.17
N GLY A 25 10.31 -15.45 -31.30
CA GLY A 25 11.53 -15.09 -30.61
C GLY A 25 11.35 -14.23 -29.36
N ALA A 26 10.12 -14.01 -28.91
CA ALA A 26 9.82 -13.33 -27.67
C ALA A 26 10.12 -14.22 -26.46
N ILE A 27 10.58 -13.61 -25.36
CA ILE A 27 10.78 -14.29 -24.09
C ILE A 27 9.43 -14.41 -23.36
N CYS A 28 9.11 -15.63 -22.94
CA CYS A 28 7.90 -15.99 -22.23
C CYS A 28 8.27 -16.62 -20.89
N LEU A 29 7.47 -16.35 -19.84
CA LEU A 29 7.57 -17.10 -18.61
C LEU A 29 7.08 -18.53 -18.86
N PHE A 30 7.93 -19.52 -18.59
CA PHE A 30 7.53 -20.93 -18.68
C PHE A 30 6.90 -21.38 -17.36
N GLU A 31 7.59 -21.16 -16.24
CA GLU A 31 7.05 -21.44 -14.90
C GLU A 31 7.83 -20.70 -13.80
N ILE A 32 7.16 -20.54 -12.66
CA ILE A 32 7.77 -20.10 -11.39
C ILE A 32 7.50 -21.21 -10.38
N LEU A 33 8.56 -21.83 -9.85
CA LEU A 33 8.49 -22.92 -8.89
C LEU A 33 9.08 -22.48 -7.55
N PRO A 34 8.33 -22.60 -6.43
CA PRO A 34 8.91 -22.55 -5.10
C PRO A 34 9.96 -23.66 -4.93
N LEU A 35 11.06 -23.41 -4.21
CA LEU A 35 12.27 -24.26 -4.22
C LEU A 35 12.05 -25.77 -3.94
N ASN A 36 11.02 -26.12 -3.16
CA ASN A 36 10.69 -27.50 -2.79
C ASN A 36 9.70 -28.18 -3.74
N HIS A 37 9.43 -27.58 -4.91
CA HIS A 37 8.49 -28.13 -5.88
C HIS A 37 9.22 -28.53 -7.15
N CYS A 38 8.95 -29.75 -7.60
CA CYS A 38 9.33 -30.19 -8.93
C CYS A 38 8.36 -29.60 -9.97
N HIS A 39 8.82 -29.50 -11.21
CA HIS A 39 7.94 -29.28 -12.35
C HIS A 39 6.80 -30.29 -12.29
N GLN A 40 5.56 -29.78 -12.31
CA GLN A 40 4.36 -30.60 -12.43
C GLN A 40 3.87 -30.47 -13.86
N LYS A 41 3.61 -31.61 -14.50
CA LYS A 41 2.96 -31.62 -15.81
C LYS A 41 1.62 -30.90 -15.68
N SER A 42 1.35 -29.98 -16.60
CA SER A 42 0.05 -29.33 -16.72
C SER A 42 -1.07 -30.38 -16.74
N ALA A 43 -2.11 -30.15 -15.94
CA ALA A 43 -3.33 -30.97 -15.98
C ALA A 43 -4.10 -30.75 -17.28
N SER A 44 -3.98 -29.55 -17.87
CA SER A 44 -4.57 -29.23 -19.16
C SER A 44 -3.72 -29.78 -20.31
N HIS A 45 -4.41 -30.46 -21.23
CA HIS A 45 -3.84 -30.90 -22.50
C HIS A 45 -3.73 -29.76 -23.52
N LEU A 46 -4.43 -28.64 -23.32
CA LEU A 46 -4.38 -27.44 -24.16
C LEU A 46 -3.24 -26.50 -23.75
N PHE A 47 -2.71 -26.64 -22.53
CA PHE A 47 -1.66 -25.77 -22.00
C PHE A 47 -0.36 -26.55 -21.78
N ALA A 48 0.48 -26.63 -22.81
CA ALA A 48 1.84 -27.18 -22.70
C ALA A 48 2.85 -26.14 -22.15
N SER A 49 2.69 -24.87 -22.54
CA SER A 49 3.41 -23.71 -22.01
C SER A 49 2.62 -22.43 -22.29
N SER A 50 2.93 -21.34 -21.58
CA SER A 50 2.15 -20.12 -21.73
C SER A 50 2.28 -19.47 -23.09
N GLU A 51 3.42 -19.57 -23.80
CA GLU A 51 3.74 -18.84 -25.05
C GLU A 51 3.50 -17.31 -25.05
N LEU A 52 2.88 -16.77 -24.00
CA LEU A 52 2.60 -15.36 -23.79
C LEU A 52 3.89 -14.61 -23.54
N PRO A 53 4.19 -13.58 -24.34
CA PRO A 53 5.31 -12.70 -24.07
C PRO A 53 5.20 -12.06 -22.69
N LEU A 54 6.34 -11.86 -22.02
CA LEU A 54 6.42 -11.20 -20.72
C LEU A 54 5.85 -9.76 -20.71
N VAL A 55 5.64 -9.17 -21.88
CA VAL A 55 5.28 -7.76 -22.08
C VAL A 55 4.20 -7.64 -23.15
N SER A 56 3.22 -6.78 -22.90
CA SER A 56 2.24 -6.32 -23.88
C SER A 56 2.43 -4.82 -24.15
N VAL A 57 2.63 -4.46 -25.41
CA VAL A 57 2.83 -3.08 -25.87
C VAL A 57 1.70 -2.70 -26.82
N ARG A 58 1.22 -1.46 -26.75
CA ARG A 58 0.34 -0.89 -27.76
C ARG A 58 0.80 0.48 -28.20
N LEU A 59 0.85 0.68 -29.51
CA LEU A 59 1.21 1.93 -30.15
C LEU A 59 -0.02 2.59 -30.78
N SER A 60 0.02 3.90 -31.00
CA SER A 60 -0.94 4.60 -31.83
C SER A 60 -0.57 4.40 -33.30
N GLY A 61 -1.50 3.90 -34.12
CA GLY A 61 -1.22 3.53 -35.51
C GLY A 61 -1.30 2.02 -35.73
N GLU A 62 -0.89 1.58 -36.92
CA GLU A 62 -1.15 0.28 -37.54
C GLU A 62 -0.96 -0.95 -36.63
N GLY A 63 -1.94 -1.85 -36.65
CA GLY A 63 -1.78 -3.24 -36.22
C GLY A 63 -1.03 -4.04 -37.28
N ASN A 64 -0.48 -5.20 -36.90
CA ASN A 64 0.30 -6.02 -37.82
C ASN A 64 -0.60 -6.71 -38.88
N THR A 65 -0.02 -7.19 -39.98
CA THR A 65 -0.77 -7.86 -41.07
C THR A 65 -1.34 -9.23 -40.71
N ASN A 66 -0.91 -9.82 -39.59
CA ASN A 66 -1.37 -11.13 -39.12
C ASN A 66 -2.55 -11.00 -38.12
N ASP A 67 -2.68 -9.86 -37.47
CA ASP A 67 -3.60 -9.56 -36.38
C ASP A 67 -4.26 -8.20 -36.61
N LYS A 68 -5.44 -8.23 -37.23
CA LYS A 68 -6.27 -7.05 -37.41
C LYS A 68 -6.78 -6.54 -36.06
N THR A 69 -6.09 -5.61 -35.39
CA THR A 69 -6.66 -5.01 -34.18
C THR A 69 -6.43 -3.51 -34.07
N ALA A 70 -7.45 -2.76 -34.49
CA ALA A 70 -7.82 -1.52 -33.84
C ALA A 70 -9.00 -1.85 -32.90
N LYS A 71 -8.86 -1.58 -31.59
CA LYS A 71 -9.90 -1.59 -30.53
C LYS A 71 -10.22 -2.96 -29.87
N SER A 72 -9.58 -3.26 -28.73
CA SER A 72 -10.19 -3.96 -27.55
C SER A 72 -9.17 -4.01 -26.41
N LEU A 73 -9.59 -4.15 -25.13
CA LEU A 73 -8.74 -4.15 -23.92
C LEU A 73 -7.59 -5.18 -23.97
N VAL A 74 -6.63 -5.05 -23.04
CA VAL A 74 -5.60 -6.05 -22.78
C VAL A 74 -6.25 -7.44 -22.70
N GLY A 75 -5.61 -8.44 -23.32
CA GLY A 75 -6.15 -9.80 -23.43
C GLY A 75 -7.13 -10.08 -24.59
N GLY A 76 -7.75 -9.07 -25.23
CA GLY A 76 -8.73 -9.30 -26.30
C GLY A 76 -8.16 -9.88 -27.60
N TYR A 77 -6.84 -9.74 -27.81
CA TYR A 77 -6.10 -10.29 -28.95
C TYR A 77 -4.66 -10.54 -28.50
N LEU A 78 -4.43 -11.69 -27.86
CA LEU A 78 -3.09 -12.17 -27.53
C LEU A 78 -2.49 -12.80 -28.79
N SER A 79 -1.90 -11.98 -29.63
CA SER A 79 -1.08 -12.44 -30.74
C SER A 79 0.38 -12.07 -30.51
N SER A 80 1.26 -13.05 -30.72
CA SER A 80 2.70 -12.86 -30.66
C SER A 80 3.16 -12.16 -31.95
N SER A 81 3.84 -11.02 -31.83
CA SER A 81 4.73 -10.58 -32.91
C SER A 81 5.91 -9.80 -32.36
N ALA A 82 7.10 -10.16 -32.80
CA ALA A 82 8.22 -9.24 -32.90
C ALA A 82 8.03 -8.46 -34.20
N ASP A 83 8.10 -7.13 -34.14
CA ASP A 83 7.95 -6.28 -35.32
C ASP A 83 9.26 -5.57 -35.65
N GLU A 84 10.00 -6.08 -36.63
CA GLU A 84 11.14 -5.37 -37.24
C GLU A 84 10.71 -4.08 -37.98
N ARG A 85 9.40 -3.88 -38.23
CA ARG A 85 8.85 -2.69 -38.93
C ARG A 85 8.48 -1.54 -37.99
N ALA A 86 8.20 -1.79 -36.72
CA ALA A 86 7.78 -0.76 -35.77
C ALA A 86 8.92 0.17 -35.31
N GLY A 87 10.19 -0.22 -35.53
CA GLY A 87 11.34 0.58 -35.13
C GLY A 87 11.41 0.82 -33.62
N ILE A 88 11.07 -0.18 -32.80
CA ILE A 88 11.17 -0.11 -31.34
C ILE A 88 11.99 -1.28 -30.77
N SER A 89 12.57 -1.07 -29.59
CA SER A 89 13.13 -2.12 -28.75
C SER A 89 12.41 -2.15 -27.41
N VAL A 90 12.20 -3.35 -26.85
CA VAL A 90 11.50 -3.55 -25.58
C VAL A 90 12.35 -4.45 -24.70
N THR A 91 12.67 -3.98 -23.50
CA THR A 91 13.50 -4.67 -22.52
C THR A 91 12.71 -4.88 -21.23
N ALA A 92 12.50 -6.13 -20.84
CA ALA A 92 11.95 -6.48 -19.53
C ALA A 92 13.08 -6.60 -18.49
N HIS A 93 12.99 -5.83 -17.42
CA HIS A 93 13.92 -5.83 -16.30
C HIS A 93 13.34 -6.65 -15.15
N LEU A 94 13.94 -7.79 -14.86
CA LEU A 94 13.51 -8.69 -13.80
C LEU A 94 14.53 -8.66 -12.65
N SER A 95 14.06 -8.39 -11.44
CA SER A 95 14.85 -8.43 -10.21
C SER A 95 14.32 -9.51 -9.28
N ILE A 96 15.24 -10.28 -8.69
CA ILE A 96 14.94 -11.36 -7.75
C ILE A 96 15.65 -11.10 -6.42
N TYR A 97 15.05 -11.57 -5.34
CA TYR A 97 15.53 -11.37 -3.97
C TYR A 97 15.87 -12.74 -3.42
N GLY A 98 17.15 -13.00 -3.15
CA GLY A 98 17.70 -14.36 -3.06
C GLY A 98 16.91 -15.35 -2.18
N ASP A 99 16.34 -14.88 -1.08
CA ASP A 99 15.58 -15.65 -0.08
C ASP A 99 14.08 -15.33 -0.03
N VAL A 100 13.60 -14.39 -0.84
CA VAL A 100 12.20 -14.00 -0.88
C VAL A 100 11.58 -14.50 -2.18
N PRO A 101 10.42 -15.18 -2.17
CA PRO A 101 9.83 -15.74 -3.38
C PRO A 101 9.08 -14.68 -4.20
N VAL A 102 9.76 -13.60 -4.57
CA VAL A 102 9.21 -12.47 -5.33
C VAL A 102 10.09 -12.15 -6.54
N ILE A 103 9.43 -11.89 -7.66
CA ILE A 103 10.02 -11.30 -8.86
C ILE A 103 9.46 -9.89 -8.99
N ARG A 104 10.34 -8.90 -9.11
CA ARG A 104 9.97 -7.54 -9.48
C ARG A 104 10.24 -7.32 -10.96
N SER A 105 9.27 -6.75 -11.68
CA SER A 105 9.33 -6.51 -13.12
C SER A 105 9.05 -5.06 -13.45
N ALA A 106 9.86 -4.48 -14.34
CA ALA A 106 9.58 -3.22 -15.02
C ALA A 106 10.00 -3.33 -16.48
N VAL A 107 9.40 -2.56 -17.38
CA VAL A 107 9.67 -2.66 -18.81
C VAL A 107 10.11 -1.32 -19.35
N THR A 108 11.20 -1.30 -20.12
CA THR A 108 11.63 -0.15 -20.90
C THR A 108 11.32 -0.38 -22.37
N ILE A 109 10.62 0.58 -22.99
CA ILE A 109 10.45 0.69 -24.43
C ILE A 109 11.32 1.84 -24.95
N ARG A 110 11.99 1.64 -26.08
CA ARG A 110 12.81 2.65 -26.75
C ARG A 110 12.44 2.75 -28.21
N ASN A 111 12.39 3.98 -28.73
CA ASN A 111 12.22 4.24 -30.16
C ASN A 111 13.57 4.13 -30.87
N GLU A 112 13.72 3.11 -31.69
CA GLU A 112 14.91 2.82 -32.52
C GLU A 112 14.78 3.35 -33.96
N SER A 113 13.62 3.94 -34.31
CA SER A 113 13.44 4.55 -35.61
C SER A 113 14.37 5.76 -35.78
N LYS A 114 14.69 6.10 -37.04
CA LYS A 114 15.61 7.21 -37.34
C LYS A 114 14.92 8.56 -37.44
N SER A 115 13.62 8.59 -37.69
CA SER A 115 12.92 9.82 -38.11
C SER A 115 11.45 9.89 -37.71
N SER A 116 10.91 8.88 -37.02
CA SER A 116 9.48 8.80 -36.74
C SER A 116 9.22 8.79 -35.24
N ASP A 117 8.26 9.57 -34.79
CA ASP A 117 7.79 9.48 -33.41
C ASP A 117 6.95 8.21 -33.23
N VAL A 118 7.08 7.59 -32.05
CA VAL A 118 6.26 6.44 -31.64
C VAL A 118 5.38 6.88 -30.48
N ILE A 119 4.07 6.73 -30.61
CA ILE A 119 3.12 7.06 -29.54
C ILE A 119 2.71 5.77 -28.84
N VAL A 120 3.18 5.57 -27.62
CA VAL A 120 2.79 4.45 -26.77
C VAL A 120 1.46 4.77 -26.10
N THR A 121 0.51 3.83 -26.18
CA THR A 121 -0.84 3.95 -25.59
C THR A 121 -1.08 2.95 -24.47
N GLN A 122 -0.21 1.94 -24.37
CA GLN A 122 -0.15 0.99 -23.26
C GLN A 122 1.21 0.30 -23.21
N LEU A 123 1.70 0.08 -21.99
CA LEU A 123 2.88 -0.75 -21.72
C LEU A 123 2.63 -1.56 -20.44
N SER A 124 2.44 -2.87 -20.55
CA SER A 124 2.41 -3.71 -19.35
C SER A 124 3.80 -3.83 -18.75
N SER A 125 3.85 -3.94 -17.42
CA SER A 125 5.08 -4.17 -16.67
C SER A 125 5.36 -5.66 -16.49
N LEU A 126 4.30 -6.47 -16.58
CA LEU A 126 4.37 -7.92 -16.71
C LEU A 126 3.08 -8.45 -17.37
N THR A 127 3.24 -9.47 -18.20
CA THR A 127 2.16 -10.31 -18.70
C THR A 127 2.59 -11.77 -18.59
N ILE A 128 1.82 -12.59 -17.87
CA ILE A 128 2.12 -14.03 -17.70
C ILE A 128 0.83 -14.85 -17.75
N GLY A 129 0.87 -16.03 -18.37
CA GLY A 129 -0.19 -17.02 -18.31
C GLY A 129 0.20 -18.25 -17.52
N GLY A 130 -0.75 -19.16 -17.36
CA GLY A 130 -0.50 -20.47 -16.77
C GLY A 130 -0.54 -20.48 -15.24
N LEU A 131 -1.25 -19.53 -14.63
CA LEU A 131 -1.31 -19.41 -13.16
C LEU A 131 -2.03 -20.61 -12.51
N THR A 132 -2.89 -21.32 -13.26
CA THR A 132 -3.82 -22.34 -12.73
C THR A 132 -3.72 -23.70 -13.40
N THR A 133 -2.63 -23.99 -14.12
CA THR A 133 -2.44 -25.20 -14.95
C THR A 133 -2.44 -26.53 -14.18
N ARG A 134 -2.57 -26.50 -12.85
CA ARG A 134 -2.52 -27.69 -11.97
C ARG A 134 -3.85 -28.46 -11.90
N SER A 135 -4.95 -27.93 -12.43
CA SER A 135 -6.24 -28.61 -12.45
C SER A 135 -7.00 -28.40 -13.76
N ASN A 136 -7.76 -29.43 -14.17
CA ASN A 136 -8.72 -29.33 -15.27
C ASN A 136 -9.98 -28.53 -14.91
N GLU A 137 -10.24 -28.35 -13.61
CA GLU A 137 -11.35 -27.54 -13.06
C GLU A 137 -10.80 -26.23 -12.47
N TRP A 138 -9.80 -25.63 -13.14
CA TRP A 138 -9.11 -24.41 -12.72
C TRP A 138 -10.06 -23.25 -12.36
N ASN A 139 -11.22 -23.17 -13.01
CA ASN A 139 -12.27 -22.17 -12.78
C ASN A 139 -12.94 -22.34 -11.41
N LYS A 140 -13.01 -23.56 -10.87
CA LYS A 140 -13.61 -23.87 -9.55
C LYS A 140 -12.57 -24.00 -8.45
N ASP A 141 -11.37 -24.46 -8.80
CA ASP A 141 -10.31 -24.74 -7.83
C ASP A 141 -9.52 -23.50 -7.41
N TYR A 142 -9.71 -22.37 -8.08
CA TYR A 142 -9.07 -21.10 -7.74
C TYR A 142 -10.09 -20.00 -7.49
N VAL A 143 -9.71 -19.08 -6.62
CA VAL A 143 -10.47 -17.87 -6.32
C VAL A 143 -9.60 -16.63 -6.39
N LEU A 144 -10.20 -15.54 -6.84
CA LEU A 144 -9.57 -14.23 -6.81
C LEU A 144 -9.95 -13.51 -5.53
N ARG A 145 -8.95 -12.96 -4.83
CA ARG A 145 -9.14 -12.00 -3.76
C ARG A 145 -8.73 -10.61 -4.21
N THR A 146 -9.61 -9.66 -3.91
CA THR A 146 -9.39 -8.23 -4.15
C THR A 146 -9.67 -7.46 -2.86
N ALA A 147 -9.08 -6.28 -2.72
CA ALA A 147 -9.27 -5.42 -1.56
C ALA A 147 -9.86 -4.09 -1.96
N THR A 148 -11.07 -3.79 -1.48
CA THR A 148 -11.64 -2.43 -1.56
C THR A 148 -10.98 -1.55 -0.51
N ASN A 149 -10.77 -0.29 -0.84
CA ASN A 149 -10.07 0.66 0.02
C ASN A 149 -10.71 2.05 -0.03
N THR A 150 -11.95 2.15 0.43
CA THR A 150 -12.65 3.43 0.54
C THR A 150 -12.21 4.16 1.80
N TRP A 151 -12.18 5.49 1.77
CA TRP A 151 -11.95 6.33 2.95
C TRP A 151 -12.80 5.87 4.15
N PHE A 152 -12.19 5.81 5.35
CA PHE A 152 -12.76 5.29 6.60
C PHE A 152 -12.98 3.75 6.65
N ARG A 153 -12.60 3.01 5.61
CA ARG A 153 -12.86 1.57 5.48
C ARG A 153 -11.75 0.89 4.67
N GLU A 154 -10.51 1.13 5.04
CA GLU A 154 -9.32 0.73 4.29
C GLU A 154 -9.02 -0.78 4.35
N ALA A 155 -8.35 -1.30 3.32
CA ALA A 155 -7.82 -2.67 3.21
C ALA A 155 -8.85 -3.83 3.36
N GLN A 156 -10.06 -3.69 2.81
CA GLN A 156 -11.13 -4.68 2.99
C GLN A 156 -11.14 -5.77 1.90
N TRP A 157 -10.64 -6.96 2.27
CA TRP A 157 -10.50 -8.11 1.38
C TRP A 157 -11.82 -8.86 1.14
N ARG A 158 -12.05 -9.27 -0.11
CA ARG A 158 -13.18 -10.10 -0.56
C ARG A 158 -12.67 -11.26 -1.41
N LYS A 159 -13.38 -12.38 -1.36
CA LYS A 159 -13.11 -13.58 -2.16
C LYS A 159 -14.18 -13.71 -3.24
N HIS A 160 -13.75 -13.98 -4.47
CA HIS A 160 -14.59 -14.13 -5.64
C HIS A 160 -14.26 -15.46 -6.33
N SER A 161 -15.28 -16.25 -6.67
CA SER A 161 -15.07 -17.37 -7.59
C SER A 161 -14.82 -16.82 -9.00
N LEU A 162 -14.02 -17.52 -9.80
CA LEU A 162 -13.75 -17.09 -11.18
C LEU A 162 -15.05 -17.03 -12.02
N PRO A 163 -15.99 -18.01 -11.95
CA PRO A 163 -17.27 -17.93 -12.65
C PRO A 163 -18.13 -16.73 -12.27
N TYR A 164 -18.10 -16.31 -11.00
CA TYR A 164 -18.82 -15.11 -10.57
C TYR A 164 -18.28 -13.84 -11.26
N LEU A 165 -16.99 -13.83 -11.62
CA LEU A 165 -16.35 -12.74 -12.36
C LEU A 165 -16.52 -12.87 -13.89
N GLY A 166 -17.26 -13.89 -14.36
CA GLY A 166 -17.42 -14.18 -15.77
C GLY A 166 -16.24 -14.92 -16.41
N ILE A 167 -15.25 -15.34 -15.61
CA ILE A 167 -14.10 -16.13 -16.08
C ILE A 167 -14.42 -17.60 -15.80
N ASP A 168 -14.86 -18.32 -16.83
CA ASP A 168 -15.36 -19.68 -16.68
C ASP A 168 -14.88 -20.60 -17.80
N LYS A 169 -14.95 -21.91 -17.55
CA LYS A 169 -14.64 -22.94 -18.52
C LYS A 169 -15.85 -23.15 -19.44
N ASN A 170 -15.86 -22.42 -20.56
CA ASN A 170 -16.97 -22.43 -21.52
C ASN A 170 -16.73 -23.34 -22.75
N GLY A 171 -15.59 -24.04 -22.80
CA GLY A 171 -15.23 -24.94 -23.90
C GLY A 171 -14.74 -24.26 -25.18
N ILE A 172 -14.55 -22.93 -25.19
CA ILE A 172 -14.17 -22.20 -26.42
C ILE A 172 -12.83 -22.67 -26.99
N CYS A 173 -11.90 -23.07 -26.13
CA CYS A 173 -10.57 -23.56 -26.51
C CYS A 173 -10.59 -24.96 -27.12
N GLU A 174 -11.71 -25.69 -26.99
CA GLU A 174 -11.91 -27.04 -27.56
C GLU A 174 -12.59 -26.99 -28.94
N LEU A 175 -13.04 -25.82 -29.39
CA LEU A 175 -13.62 -25.63 -30.72
C LEU A 175 -12.56 -25.80 -31.81
N HIS A 176 -13.00 -26.26 -32.98
CA HIS A 176 -12.12 -26.52 -34.13
C HIS A 176 -11.35 -25.28 -34.62
N ASP A 177 -11.85 -24.08 -34.32
CA ASP A 177 -11.26 -22.80 -34.75
C ASP A 177 -10.04 -22.37 -33.91
N GLY A 178 -9.65 -23.14 -32.89
CA GLY A 178 -8.38 -22.96 -32.18
C GLY A 178 -8.28 -21.70 -31.32
N HIS A 179 -9.40 -21.27 -30.71
CA HIS A 179 -9.41 -20.10 -29.83
C HIS A 179 -8.52 -20.30 -28.60
N SER A 180 -7.77 -19.26 -28.23
CA SER A 180 -6.88 -19.28 -27.06
C SER A 180 -7.53 -18.77 -25.78
N GLY A 181 -8.84 -18.47 -25.77
CA GLY A 181 -9.57 -17.96 -24.60
C GLY A 181 -10.87 -17.28 -25.01
N SER A 182 -11.74 -17.03 -24.03
CA SER A 182 -13.09 -16.51 -24.20
C SER A 182 -13.15 -14.99 -24.36
N GLN A 183 -12.01 -14.31 -24.21
CA GLN A 183 -11.90 -12.85 -24.07
C GLN A 183 -12.55 -12.30 -22.79
N ALA A 184 -13.00 -13.16 -21.87
CA ALA A 184 -13.46 -12.73 -20.56
C ALA A 184 -12.27 -12.20 -19.74
N THR A 185 -12.43 -10.97 -19.26
CA THR A 185 -11.43 -10.31 -18.41
C THR A 185 -12.10 -9.72 -17.19
N PHE A 186 -11.45 -9.86 -16.04
CA PHE A 186 -11.73 -9.09 -14.85
C PHE A 186 -10.51 -8.23 -14.53
N GLY A 187 -10.69 -6.92 -14.48
CA GLY A 187 -9.62 -5.98 -14.17
C GLY A 187 -10.02 -4.99 -13.10
N LEU A 188 -9.02 -4.53 -12.36
CA LEU A 188 -9.12 -3.38 -11.47
C LEU A 188 -8.14 -2.31 -11.89
N GLN A 189 -8.56 -1.07 -11.72
CA GLN A 189 -7.80 0.11 -12.03
C GLN A 189 -8.03 1.18 -10.96
N ASN A 190 -7.10 2.11 -10.89
CA ASN A 190 -7.31 3.37 -10.20
C ASN A 190 -7.91 4.43 -11.14
N ARG A 191 -8.31 5.59 -10.61
CA ARG A 191 -8.88 6.69 -11.40
C ARG A 191 -7.97 7.93 -11.47
N GLY A 192 -6.88 8.03 -10.71
CA GLY A 192 -6.06 9.23 -10.68
C GLY A 192 -5.01 9.27 -9.56
N SER A 193 -4.96 10.39 -8.85
CA SER A 193 -3.94 10.67 -7.84
C SER A 193 -4.14 9.91 -6.52
N PHE A 194 -5.37 9.50 -6.20
CA PHE A 194 -5.63 8.64 -5.05
C PHE A 194 -5.39 7.18 -5.43
N SER A 195 -4.12 6.79 -5.60
CA SER A 195 -3.69 5.48 -6.10
C SER A 195 -4.35 4.28 -5.41
N THR A 196 -4.78 4.41 -4.16
CA THR A 196 -5.46 3.34 -3.42
C THR A 196 -6.90 3.66 -3.07
N GLY A 197 -7.49 4.79 -3.49
CA GLY A 197 -8.76 5.27 -2.93
C GLY A 197 -10.05 4.50 -3.29
N SER A 198 -9.97 3.52 -4.20
CA SER A 198 -11.07 2.58 -4.49
C SER A 198 -10.69 1.14 -4.19
N TYR A 199 -9.50 0.74 -4.64
CA TYR A 199 -8.96 -0.59 -4.49
C TYR A 199 -7.47 -0.50 -4.17
N LEU A 200 -6.94 -1.51 -3.46
CA LEU A 200 -5.49 -1.66 -3.38
C LEU A 200 -4.93 -2.04 -4.76
N PRO A 201 -3.69 -1.62 -5.11
CA PRO A 201 -3.00 -1.97 -6.35
C PRO A 201 -2.50 -3.42 -6.37
N MET A 202 -3.27 -4.36 -5.84
CA MET A 202 -2.87 -5.75 -5.64
C MET A 202 -4.03 -6.72 -5.78
N GLY A 203 -3.69 -7.98 -6.05
CA GLY A 203 -4.63 -9.09 -6.08
C GLY A 203 -3.95 -10.39 -5.67
N ILE A 204 -4.76 -11.36 -5.26
CA ILE A 204 -4.30 -12.70 -4.85
C ILE A 204 -5.16 -13.75 -5.53
N LEU A 205 -4.54 -14.66 -6.27
CA LEU A 205 -5.21 -15.83 -6.85
C LEU A 205 -4.80 -17.06 -6.03
N GLU A 206 -5.75 -17.62 -5.29
CA GLU A 206 -5.51 -18.67 -4.29
C GLU A 206 -6.28 -19.94 -4.68
N SER A 207 -5.62 -21.09 -4.59
CA SER A 207 -6.28 -22.39 -4.71
C SER A 207 -7.21 -22.65 -3.52
N GLU A 208 -8.40 -23.22 -3.73
CA GLU A 208 -9.33 -23.63 -2.66
C GLU A 208 -8.71 -24.67 -1.69
N SER A 209 -7.72 -25.43 -2.15
CA SER A 209 -6.97 -26.38 -1.33
C SER A 209 -5.85 -25.73 -0.49
N ASN A 210 -5.67 -24.41 -0.57
CA ASN A 210 -4.62 -23.65 0.15
C ASN A 210 -3.19 -24.15 -0.13
N SER A 211 -2.95 -24.68 -1.33
CA SER A 211 -1.68 -25.32 -1.71
C SER A 211 -0.89 -24.56 -2.79
N ASP A 212 -1.53 -23.62 -3.50
CA ASP A 212 -0.90 -22.75 -4.48
C ASP A 212 -1.55 -21.36 -4.39
N THR A 213 -0.72 -20.33 -4.18
CA THR A 213 -1.19 -18.95 -4.14
C THR A 213 -0.26 -18.04 -4.93
N TRP A 214 -0.85 -17.25 -5.81
CA TRP A 214 -0.20 -16.15 -6.51
C TRP A 214 -0.63 -14.82 -5.92
N ALA A 215 0.27 -13.87 -5.83
CA ALA A 215 -0.07 -12.50 -5.47
C ALA A 215 0.76 -11.51 -6.26
N TRP A 216 0.18 -10.35 -6.56
CA TRP A 216 0.87 -9.27 -7.25
C TRP A 216 0.58 -7.93 -6.60
N GLN A 217 1.49 -6.96 -6.77
CA GLN A 217 1.27 -5.56 -6.45
C GLN A 217 1.85 -4.65 -7.53
N VAL A 218 1.15 -3.57 -7.86
CA VAL A 218 1.63 -2.49 -8.73
C VAL A 218 2.20 -1.38 -7.86
N GLU A 219 3.41 -0.94 -8.17
CA GLU A 219 4.15 0.05 -7.38
C GLU A 219 4.06 1.42 -8.05
N HIS A 220 2.90 2.06 -7.92
CA HIS A 220 2.65 3.38 -8.50
C HIS A 220 1.72 4.23 -7.63
N ASN A 221 2.12 5.47 -7.37
CA ASN A 221 1.39 6.49 -6.61
C ASN A 221 0.41 7.30 -7.46
N GLY A 222 -0.17 6.65 -8.47
CA GLY A 222 -1.10 7.25 -9.42
C GLY A 222 -2.00 6.23 -10.10
N SER A 223 -2.33 6.52 -11.35
CA SER A 223 -3.17 5.70 -12.20
C SER A 223 -2.50 4.38 -12.62
N TRP A 224 -3.06 3.25 -12.22
CA TRP A 224 -2.56 1.91 -12.56
C TRP A 224 -3.71 1.01 -12.99
N ARG A 225 -3.37 -0.14 -13.60
CA ARG A 225 -4.32 -1.23 -13.83
C ARG A 225 -3.67 -2.60 -13.71
N TRP A 226 -4.47 -3.58 -13.37
CA TRP A 226 -4.18 -4.99 -13.61
C TRP A 226 -5.45 -5.73 -14.01
N GLU A 227 -5.29 -6.85 -14.69
CA GLU A 227 -6.40 -7.73 -15.06
C GLU A 227 -5.99 -9.20 -15.08
N ILE A 228 -6.98 -10.06 -14.87
CA ILE A 228 -6.90 -11.48 -15.17
C ILE A 228 -7.93 -11.85 -16.25
N GLY A 229 -7.64 -12.92 -16.98
CA GLY A 229 -8.60 -13.53 -17.90
C GLY A 229 -8.24 -14.98 -18.18
N ASP A 230 -9.13 -15.68 -18.87
CA ASP A 230 -8.83 -17.03 -19.32
C ASP A 230 -7.90 -17.02 -20.54
N TYR A 231 -6.96 -17.95 -20.54
CA TYR A 231 -6.07 -18.21 -21.66
C TYR A 231 -5.79 -19.71 -21.72
N LYS A 232 -6.29 -20.35 -22.79
CA LYS A 232 -6.42 -21.80 -22.96
C LYS A 232 -7.23 -22.35 -21.76
N ASP A 233 -6.77 -23.38 -21.06
CA ASP A 233 -7.37 -23.82 -19.78
C ASP A 233 -6.58 -23.29 -18.57
N SER A 234 -6.27 -21.99 -18.57
CA SER A 234 -5.62 -21.38 -17.42
C SER A 234 -5.95 -19.90 -17.32
N ILE A 235 -5.38 -19.26 -16.31
CA ILE A 235 -5.49 -17.82 -16.08
C ILE A 235 -4.19 -17.12 -16.49
N TYR A 236 -4.33 -15.94 -17.09
CA TYR A 236 -3.24 -14.97 -17.22
C TYR A 236 -3.44 -13.77 -16.30
N ILE A 237 -2.36 -13.04 -16.04
CA ILE A 237 -2.36 -11.71 -15.42
C ILE A 237 -1.58 -10.75 -16.33
N ALA A 238 -2.14 -9.56 -16.54
CA ALA A 238 -1.45 -8.43 -17.13
C ALA A 238 -1.56 -7.23 -16.19
N ALA A 239 -0.43 -6.65 -15.80
CA ALA A 239 -0.39 -5.56 -14.83
C ALA A 239 0.61 -4.49 -15.23
N GLY A 240 0.31 -3.24 -14.88
CA GLY A 240 1.21 -2.11 -15.13
C GLY A 240 0.62 -0.75 -14.77
N GLY A 241 1.17 0.28 -15.40
CA GLY A 241 0.81 1.67 -15.17
C GLY A 241 -0.43 2.14 -15.92
N PRO A 242 -0.54 3.47 -16.15
CA PRO A 242 -1.70 4.05 -16.80
C PRO A 242 -1.79 3.68 -18.29
N THR A 243 -2.97 3.85 -18.88
CA THR A 243 -3.27 3.48 -20.26
C THR A 243 -4.12 4.55 -20.93
N LYS A 244 -4.15 4.55 -22.26
CA LYS A 244 -5.05 5.44 -23.01
C LYS A 244 -6.52 5.17 -22.69
N ALA A 245 -6.91 3.90 -22.54
CA ALA A 245 -8.31 3.51 -22.41
C ALA A 245 -8.91 3.93 -21.07
N ASP A 246 -8.11 3.88 -20.00
CA ASP A 246 -8.61 4.07 -18.63
C ASP A 246 -8.21 5.42 -18.03
N HIS A 247 -7.15 6.07 -18.56
CA HIS A 247 -6.46 7.18 -17.86
C HIS A 247 -6.00 8.33 -18.78
N ASP A 248 -6.46 8.38 -20.04
CA ASP A 248 -5.95 9.29 -21.07
C ASP A 248 -4.41 9.34 -21.17
N TRP A 249 -3.75 8.21 -20.91
CA TRP A 249 -2.29 8.13 -20.99
C TRP A 249 -1.83 7.81 -22.41
N ARG A 250 -1.03 8.71 -22.98
CA ARG A 250 -0.31 8.53 -24.24
C ARG A 250 1.09 9.09 -24.03
N HIS A 251 2.12 8.37 -24.46
CA HIS A 251 3.50 8.82 -24.33
C HIS A 251 4.19 8.82 -25.69
N THR A 252 4.67 9.98 -26.11
CA THR A 252 5.36 10.16 -27.38
C THR A 252 6.86 9.98 -27.17
N LEU A 253 7.44 9.00 -27.85
CA LEU A 253 8.87 8.74 -27.91
C LEU A 253 9.41 9.27 -29.24
N ARG A 254 10.28 10.28 -29.21
CA ARG A 254 11.03 10.69 -30.39
C ARG A 254 12.14 9.68 -30.69
N PRO A 255 12.74 9.68 -31.90
CA PRO A 255 13.91 8.85 -32.20
C PRO A 255 14.97 8.89 -31.09
N GLY A 256 15.24 7.72 -30.50
CA GLY A 256 16.20 7.54 -29.41
C GLY A 256 15.64 7.66 -27.98
N ASP A 257 14.44 8.23 -27.80
CA ASP A 257 13.78 8.36 -26.50
C ASP A 257 13.34 7.00 -25.95
N SER A 258 13.22 6.91 -24.63
CA SER A 258 12.73 5.73 -23.94
C SER A 258 11.77 6.06 -22.81
N PHE A 259 10.91 5.10 -22.49
CA PHE A 259 10.01 5.15 -21.35
C PHE A 259 10.09 3.84 -20.57
N THR A 260 10.14 3.93 -19.25
CA THR A 260 10.09 2.77 -18.35
C THR A 260 8.75 2.75 -17.62
N SER A 261 8.06 1.61 -17.59
CA SER A 261 6.80 1.42 -16.87
C SER A 261 7.01 1.54 -15.35
N PRO A 262 5.94 1.78 -14.56
CA PRO A 262 6.00 1.50 -13.13
C PRO A 262 6.39 0.03 -12.87
N PRO A 263 7.05 -0.27 -11.74
CA PRO A 263 7.34 -1.65 -11.38
C PRO A 263 6.10 -2.39 -10.88
N ILE A 264 6.13 -3.71 -11.04
CA ILE A 264 5.22 -4.61 -10.34
C ILE A 264 6.04 -5.65 -9.57
N ALA A 265 5.48 -6.21 -8.50
CA ALA A 265 6.00 -7.40 -7.86
C ALA A 265 5.00 -8.54 -8.01
N LEU A 266 5.50 -9.75 -8.26
CA LEU A 266 4.73 -10.99 -8.36
C LEU A 266 5.37 -12.04 -7.46
N THR A 267 4.55 -12.78 -6.72
CA THR A 267 4.96 -13.94 -5.93
C THR A 267 4.10 -15.15 -6.25
N ARG A 268 4.69 -16.33 -6.09
CA ARG A 268 4.01 -17.61 -6.02
C ARG A 268 4.52 -18.35 -4.79
N VAL A 269 3.61 -18.83 -3.96
CA VAL A 269 3.93 -19.63 -2.77
C VAL A 269 3.14 -20.93 -2.78
N SER A 270 3.74 -21.98 -2.22
CA SER A 270 3.04 -23.22 -1.90
C SER A 270 2.40 -23.10 -0.53
N GLY A 271 1.26 -22.45 -0.48
CA GLY A 271 0.57 -22.11 0.76
C GLY A 271 -0.67 -21.28 0.48
N CYS A 272 -1.17 -20.60 1.51
CA CYS A 272 -2.41 -19.83 1.43
C CYS A 272 -2.16 -18.32 1.43
N PHE A 273 -3.25 -17.55 1.48
CA PHE A 273 -3.30 -16.10 1.55
C PHE A 273 -2.20 -15.48 2.44
N GLN A 274 -2.05 -15.96 3.68
CA GLN A 274 -1.10 -15.38 4.63
C GLN A 274 0.37 -15.65 4.24
N ASP A 275 0.65 -16.75 3.55
CA ASP A 275 2.01 -17.06 3.09
C ASP A 275 2.40 -16.16 1.90
N ALA A 276 1.44 -15.82 1.03
CA ALA A 276 1.65 -14.86 -0.05
C ALA A 276 1.83 -13.42 0.48
N VAL A 277 1.05 -13.04 1.49
CA VAL A 277 1.23 -11.75 2.19
C VAL A 277 2.59 -11.71 2.89
N ARG A 278 3.03 -12.80 3.55
CA ARG A 278 4.36 -12.91 4.16
C ARG A 278 5.45 -12.64 3.11
N ALA A 279 5.39 -13.33 1.97
CA ALA A 279 6.36 -13.14 0.88
C ALA A 279 6.41 -11.69 0.36
N LEU A 280 5.25 -11.05 0.18
CA LEU A 280 5.20 -9.64 -0.21
C LEU A 280 5.77 -8.73 0.88
N ASN A 281 5.48 -8.97 2.16
CA ASN A 281 6.04 -8.17 3.26
C ASN A 281 7.56 -8.32 3.38
N ASP A 282 8.09 -9.54 3.24
CA ASP A 282 9.55 -9.75 3.21
C ASP A 282 10.20 -9.01 2.04
N TYR A 283 9.54 -8.97 0.87
CA TYR A 283 9.98 -8.17 -0.27
C TYR A 283 9.89 -6.65 0.00
N ARG A 284 8.79 -6.18 0.60
CA ARG A 284 8.58 -4.76 0.93
C ARG A 284 9.72 -4.26 1.82
N ARG A 285 10.14 -5.04 2.82
CA ARG A 285 11.32 -4.75 3.66
C ARG A 285 12.63 -4.61 2.89
N ARG A 286 12.76 -5.21 1.69
CA ARG A 286 13.95 -5.07 0.83
C ARG A 286 13.96 -3.79 -0.01
N ILE A 287 12.81 -3.17 -0.23
CA ILE A 287 12.68 -2.00 -1.12
C ILE A 287 12.43 -0.69 -0.37
N ILE A 288 12.10 -0.74 0.94
CA ILE A 288 12.01 0.46 1.75
C ILE A 288 13.37 1.15 1.85
N ARG A 289 13.36 2.48 1.80
CA ARG A 289 14.54 3.29 2.10
C ARG A 289 15.00 3.02 3.55
N PRO A 290 16.28 2.68 3.78
CA PRO A 290 16.80 2.55 5.13
C PRO A 290 16.70 3.86 5.91
N HIS A 291 16.21 3.80 7.15
CA HIS A 291 16.15 4.91 8.07
C HIS A 291 16.16 4.36 9.51
N ASP A 292 16.83 5.03 10.45
CA ASP A 292 16.94 4.52 11.82
C ASP A 292 15.59 4.50 12.55
N ASP A 293 14.69 5.41 12.18
CA ASP A 293 13.31 5.41 12.70
C ASP A 293 12.54 4.13 12.33
N ASN A 294 12.88 3.50 11.19
CA ASN A 294 12.31 2.23 10.75
C ASN A 294 12.76 1.03 11.60
N LYS A 295 13.65 1.25 12.58
CA LYS A 295 14.08 0.26 13.56
C LYS A 295 13.65 0.63 14.98
N ARG A 296 13.70 1.92 15.32
CA ARG A 296 13.32 2.43 16.64
C ARG A 296 11.82 2.35 16.90
N LEU A 297 11.01 2.60 15.86
CA LEU A 297 9.55 2.59 15.90
C LEU A 297 8.99 3.42 17.09
N PRO A 298 9.32 4.71 17.17
CA PRO A 298 8.85 5.56 18.25
C PRO A 298 7.33 5.68 18.32
N ILE A 299 6.84 6.00 19.51
CA ILE A 299 5.45 6.39 19.70
C ILE A 299 5.30 7.82 19.23
N ILE A 300 4.34 8.06 18.34
CA ILE A 300 4.06 9.39 17.81
C ILE A 300 2.78 9.89 18.46
N PHE A 301 2.81 11.09 19.04
CA PHE A 301 1.59 11.81 19.37
C PHE A 301 1.24 12.79 18.24
N ASN A 302 -0.02 12.81 17.83
CA ASN A 302 -0.57 13.75 16.85
C ASN A 302 -1.84 14.38 17.44
N ASP A 303 -1.98 15.70 17.33
CA ASP A 303 -3.07 16.46 17.95
C ASP A 303 -4.37 16.54 17.12
N TYR A 304 -4.47 15.85 15.99
CA TYR A 304 -5.66 15.90 15.14
C TYR A 304 -6.79 15.02 15.65
N MET A 305 -6.65 13.70 15.51
CA MET A 305 -7.76 12.73 15.51
C MET A 305 -8.43 12.63 16.88
N ASN A 306 -9.69 13.05 16.99
CA ASN A 306 -10.42 13.13 18.26
C ASN A 306 -9.65 13.92 19.35
N CYS A 307 -8.86 14.93 18.96
CA CYS A 307 -8.11 15.79 19.89
C CYS A 307 -8.40 17.27 19.64
N LEU A 308 -7.59 17.97 18.84
CA LEU A 308 -7.76 19.39 18.50
C LEU A 308 -8.38 19.61 17.11
N MET A 309 -8.39 18.60 16.23
CA MET A 309 -9.14 18.60 14.97
C MET A 309 -8.93 19.84 14.09
N GLY A 310 -7.67 20.26 13.92
CA GLY A 310 -7.31 21.43 13.10
C GLY A 310 -7.39 22.77 13.82
N ASP A 311 -7.53 22.77 15.15
CA ASP A 311 -7.59 23.99 15.97
C ASP A 311 -6.47 24.11 17.04
N PRO A 312 -5.17 23.99 16.66
CA PRO A 312 -4.07 24.17 17.59
C PRO A 312 -3.89 25.65 17.97
N ASP A 313 -3.67 25.92 19.26
CA ASP A 313 -3.15 27.20 19.76
C ASP A 313 -2.16 26.95 20.89
N GLU A 314 -1.41 27.97 21.30
CA GLU A 314 -0.34 27.86 22.28
C GLU A 314 -0.80 27.19 23.59
N ASP A 315 -1.93 27.62 24.15
CA ASP A 315 -2.45 27.09 25.42
C ASP A 315 -2.89 25.62 25.30
N LYS A 316 -3.59 25.27 24.21
CA LYS A 316 -4.04 23.89 23.97
C LYS A 316 -2.87 22.93 23.77
N ILE A 317 -1.84 23.36 23.04
CA ILE A 317 -0.63 22.53 22.83
C ILE A 317 0.12 22.38 24.16
N GLU A 318 0.28 23.46 24.92
CA GLU A 318 0.96 23.41 26.23
C GLU A 318 0.26 22.50 27.23
N ALA A 319 -1.08 22.47 27.25
CA ALA A 319 -1.85 21.57 28.08
C ALA A 319 -1.61 20.08 27.77
N LEU A 320 -1.22 19.74 26.53
CA LEU A 320 -0.96 18.36 26.11
C LEU A 320 0.48 17.90 26.39
N LEU A 321 1.45 18.80 26.61
CA LEU A 321 2.86 18.45 26.65
C LEU A 321 3.20 17.43 27.76
N ASP A 322 2.75 17.69 28.99
CA ASP A 322 3.02 16.82 30.14
C ASP A 322 2.35 15.44 30.03
N PRO A 323 1.03 15.33 29.75
CA PRO A 323 0.41 14.01 29.58
C PRO A 323 0.98 13.25 28.38
N VAL A 324 1.35 13.92 27.29
CA VAL A 324 2.01 13.27 26.14
C VAL A 324 3.38 12.73 26.52
N ALA A 325 4.21 13.51 27.22
CA ALA A 325 5.49 13.03 27.72
C ALA A 325 5.32 11.86 28.71
N GLN A 326 4.32 11.93 29.61
CA GLN A 326 3.98 10.86 30.56
C GLN A 326 3.56 9.56 29.87
N SER A 327 2.87 9.62 28.73
CA SER A 327 2.52 8.44 27.93
C SER A 327 3.75 7.70 27.39
N GLY A 328 4.90 8.37 27.33
CA GLY A 328 6.14 7.85 26.78
C GLY A 328 6.25 8.03 25.27
N ALA A 329 5.47 8.93 24.67
CA ALA A 329 5.62 9.42 23.31
C ALA A 329 7.02 10.01 23.08
N GLU A 330 7.51 9.91 21.85
CA GLU A 330 8.82 10.42 21.43
C GLU A 330 8.68 11.55 20.40
N TYR A 331 7.58 11.60 19.66
CA TYR A 331 7.21 12.71 18.77
C TYR A 331 5.97 13.45 19.27
N PHE A 332 5.93 14.77 19.06
CA PHE A 332 4.73 15.59 19.18
C PHE A 332 4.47 16.29 17.85
N VAL A 333 3.42 15.88 17.15
CA VAL A 333 3.03 16.42 15.84
C VAL A 333 1.89 17.42 16.03
N ILE A 334 2.14 18.67 15.65
CA ILE A 334 1.08 19.68 15.50
C ILE A 334 0.52 19.51 14.08
N ASP A 335 -0.72 19.04 14.00
CA ASP A 335 -1.40 18.77 12.75
C ASP A 335 -2.01 20.07 12.16
N ALA A 336 -2.96 19.97 11.22
CA ALA A 336 -3.47 21.09 10.44
C ALA A 336 -3.89 22.32 11.27
N GLY A 337 -3.85 23.51 10.64
CA GLY A 337 -4.32 24.77 11.23
C GLY A 337 -3.27 25.65 11.89
N TRP A 338 -2.06 25.15 12.17
CA TRP A 338 -0.99 25.93 12.82
C TRP A 338 -0.53 27.19 12.05
N TYR A 339 -0.79 27.25 10.75
CA TYR A 339 -0.43 28.38 9.87
C TYR A 339 -1.54 29.43 9.71
N ALA A 340 -2.79 29.10 10.07
CA ALA A 340 -3.95 29.94 9.79
C ALA A 340 -4.34 30.80 11.01
N ASP A 341 -4.78 32.04 10.78
CA ASP A 341 -5.20 32.97 11.85
C ASP A 341 -6.62 32.70 12.40
N ASP A 342 -7.39 31.85 11.73
CA ASP A 342 -8.74 31.46 12.13
C ASP A 342 -9.02 29.97 11.86
N SER A 343 -10.27 29.55 12.04
CA SER A 343 -10.72 28.17 11.86
C SER A 343 -10.87 27.76 10.39
N ASN A 344 -10.84 28.71 9.45
CA ASN A 344 -10.90 28.44 8.01
C ASN A 344 -9.48 28.17 7.49
N TRP A 345 -8.78 27.21 8.10
CA TRP A 345 -7.41 26.86 7.69
C TRP A 345 -7.37 26.14 6.34
N TRP A 346 -8.48 25.48 5.96
CA TRP A 346 -8.53 24.54 4.85
C TRP A 346 -8.01 25.08 3.52
N ASP A 347 -8.46 26.27 3.12
CA ASP A 347 -8.16 26.93 1.84
C ASP A 347 -7.14 28.07 1.98
N ASP A 348 -6.38 28.12 3.08
CA ASP A 348 -5.30 29.08 3.36
C ASP A 348 -3.88 28.46 3.23
N VAL A 349 -3.80 27.13 3.03
CA VAL A 349 -2.54 26.38 2.86
C VAL A 349 -1.63 26.97 1.78
N GLY A 350 -0.31 27.00 2.01
CA GLY A 350 0.67 27.34 0.97
C GLY A 350 1.88 28.13 1.46
N LEU A 351 1.70 29.13 2.33
CA LEU A 351 2.81 29.90 2.92
C LEU A 351 3.61 29.10 3.94
N TRP A 352 2.91 28.25 4.71
CA TRP A 352 3.46 27.42 5.77
C TRP A 352 4.27 28.23 6.80
N GLU A 353 3.76 29.42 7.13
CA GLU A 353 4.28 30.29 8.18
C GLU A 353 3.38 30.18 9.41
N PRO A 354 3.93 30.12 10.65
CA PRO A 354 3.09 29.96 11.82
C PRO A 354 2.20 31.19 12.07
N SER A 355 0.95 30.97 12.46
CA SER A 355 0.05 32.05 12.87
C SER A 355 0.61 32.75 14.11
N LYS A 356 0.80 34.07 14.01
CA LYS A 356 1.18 34.91 15.17
C LYS A 356 0.03 35.07 16.17
N LYS A 357 -1.20 34.85 15.73
CA LYS A 357 -2.40 34.93 16.56
C LYS A 357 -2.59 33.67 17.40
N ARG A 358 -2.37 32.48 16.82
CA ARG A 358 -2.42 31.19 17.54
C ARG A 358 -1.24 30.99 18.49
N PHE A 359 -0.08 31.57 18.14
CA PHE A 359 1.17 31.41 18.89
C PHE A 359 1.79 32.76 19.27
N PRO A 360 1.16 33.53 20.18
CA PRO A 360 1.56 34.90 20.52
C PRO A 360 2.94 35.00 21.19
N SER A 361 3.39 33.96 21.91
CA SER A 361 4.76 33.92 22.47
C SER A 361 5.82 33.52 21.44
N GLY A 362 5.40 33.25 20.20
CA GLY A 362 6.23 32.87 19.08
C GLY A 362 6.38 31.35 18.95
N PHE A 363 6.13 30.84 17.74
CA PHE A 363 6.17 29.41 17.45
C PHE A 363 7.52 28.74 17.76
N LYS A 364 8.64 29.47 17.62
CA LYS A 364 9.96 28.94 18.00
C LYS A 364 10.05 28.66 19.49
N THR A 365 9.42 29.48 20.33
CA THR A 365 9.34 29.29 21.78
C THR A 365 8.57 28.01 22.10
N LEU A 366 7.43 27.78 21.44
CA LEU A 366 6.64 26.56 21.58
C LEU A 366 7.46 25.31 21.19
N MET A 367 8.20 25.37 20.07
CA MET A 367 9.07 24.28 19.62
C MET A 367 10.18 23.96 20.62
N VAL A 368 10.71 24.97 21.31
CA VAL A 368 11.68 24.77 22.41
C VAL A 368 11.01 24.12 23.62
N LYS A 369 9.77 24.49 23.96
CA LYS A 369 8.99 23.85 25.03
C LYS A 369 8.71 22.37 24.73
N ILE A 370 8.35 22.01 23.50
CA ILE A 370 8.19 20.61 23.08
C ILE A 370 9.50 19.84 23.32
N LYS A 371 10.63 20.39 22.86
CA LYS A 371 11.95 19.74 23.04
C LYS A 371 12.37 19.62 24.50
N SER A 372 12.04 20.59 25.35
CA SER A 372 12.42 20.54 26.78
C SER A 372 11.72 19.42 27.54
N LYS A 373 10.62 18.89 27.00
CA LYS A 373 9.93 17.68 27.50
C LYS A 373 10.51 16.38 26.95
N GLY A 374 11.57 16.43 26.15
CA GLY A 374 12.20 15.27 25.51
C GLY A 374 11.50 14.79 24.24
N LEU A 375 10.55 15.56 23.71
CA LEU A 375 9.79 15.24 22.50
C LEU A 375 10.45 15.86 21.27
N ILE A 376 10.40 15.15 20.14
CA ILE A 376 10.81 15.69 18.85
C ILE A 376 9.59 16.38 18.21
N PRO A 377 9.67 17.67 17.85
CA PRO A 377 8.54 18.34 17.21
C PRO A 377 8.33 17.84 15.78
N GLY A 378 7.06 17.65 15.43
CA GLY A 378 6.60 17.34 14.09
C GLY A 378 5.53 18.32 13.61
N LEU A 379 5.35 18.43 12.30
CA LEU A 379 4.31 19.27 11.68
C LEU A 379 3.58 18.53 10.57
N TRP A 380 2.29 18.82 10.42
CA TRP A 380 1.53 18.49 9.22
C TRP A 380 1.78 19.52 8.11
N LEU A 381 1.94 19.04 6.88
CA LEU A 381 2.04 19.80 5.63
C LEU A 381 1.26 19.09 4.53
N GLU A 382 0.84 19.85 3.51
CA GLU A 382 0.26 19.30 2.28
C GLU A 382 1.01 19.87 1.06
N PRO A 383 2.16 19.30 0.69
CA PRO A 383 3.12 19.94 -0.22
C PRO A 383 2.64 20.15 -1.66
N GLU A 384 1.68 19.34 -2.09
CA GLU A 384 1.18 19.31 -3.48
C GLU A 384 0.07 20.32 -3.76
N VAL A 385 -0.36 21.11 -2.76
CA VAL A 385 -1.51 22.00 -2.91
C VAL A 385 -1.25 23.41 -2.41
N VAL A 386 -2.02 24.35 -2.95
CA VAL A 386 -2.13 25.74 -2.46
C VAL A 386 -3.60 26.09 -2.34
N GLY A 387 -4.01 26.65 -1.21
CA GLY A 387 -5.38 27.08 -0.98
C GLY A 387 -5.76 28.25 -1.88
N VAL A 388 -7.02 28.32 -2.31
CA VAL A 388 -7.47 29.39 -3.23
C VAL A 388 -7.42 30.79 -2.63
N ARG A 389 -7.36 30.91 -1.29
CA ARG A 389 -7.17 32.19 -0.58
C ARG A 389 -5.70 32.50 -0.28
N SER A 390 -4.81 31.54 -0.51
CA SER A 390 -3.39 31.72 -0.23
C SER A 390 -2.75 32.66 -1.24
N VAL A 391 -2.00 33.64 -0.73
CA VAL A 391 -1.20 34.57 -1.56
C VAL A 391 -0.16 33.84 -2.43
N VAL A 392 0.17 32.59 -2.13
CA VAL A 392 1.08 31.78 -2.96
C VAL A 392 0.47 31.50 -4.35
N GLY A 393 -0.86 31.47 -4.46
CA GLY A 393 -1.57 31.30 -5.73
C GLY A 393 -1.23 32.37 -6.76
N GLU A 394 -0.86 33.58 -6.31
CA GLU A 394 -0.46 34.71 -7.17
C GLU A 394 1.07 34.84 -7.33
N ARG A 395 1.85 34.14 -6.51
CA ARG A 395 3.33 34.24 -6.49
C ARG A 395 4.02 33.26 -7.42
N LEU A 396 3.46 32.05 -7.55
CA LEU A 396 3.99 31.03 -8.44
C LEU A 396 3.50 31.27 -9.88
N PRO A 397 4.31 30.93 -10.90
CA PRO A 397 3.93 31.11 -12.29
C PRO A 397 2.74 30.22 -12.66
N GLU A 398 2.02 30.56 -13.73
CA GLU A 398 0.79 29.85 -14.13
C GLU A 398 1.05 28.35 -14.33
N ASP A 399 2.12 27.98 -15.02
CA ASP A 399 2.51 26.61 -15.32
C ASP A 399 3.09 25.82 -14.13
N ALA A 400 3.20 26.44 -12.95
CA ALA A 400 3.45 25.74 -11.69
C ALA A 400 2.20 25.02 -11.14
N PHE A 401 1.03 25.22 -11.76
CA PHE A 401 -0.23 24.59 -11.37
C PHE A 401 -0.72 23.61 -12.42
N PHE A 402 -1.47 22.60 -11.99
CA PHE A 402 -2.20 21.75 -12.92
C PHE A 402 -3.29 22.53 -13.64
N HIS A 403 -3.48 22.20 -14.92
CA HIS A 403 -4.46 22.80 -15.80
C HIS A 403 -5.35 21.74 -16.44
N GLU A 404 -6.64 22.05 -16.58
CA GLU A 404 -7.59 21.29 -17.40
C GLU A 404 -8.37 22.29 -18.26
N ASN A 405 -8.37 22.10 -19.57
CA ASN A 405 -9.01 22.99 -20.54
C ASN A 405 -8.55 24.45 -20.42
N GLY A 406 -7.26 24.65 -20.11
CA GLY A 406 -6.65 25.97 -19.93
C GLY A 406 -7.08 26.71 -18.65
N GLN A 407 -7.72 26.03 -17.70
CA GLN A 407 -8.05 26.55 -16.37
C GLN A 407 -7.26 25.79 -15.30
N ARG A 408 -6.85 26.47 -14.22
CA ARG A 408 -6.23 25.80 -13.08
C ARG A 408 -7.18 24.78 -12.48
N VAL A 409 -6.66 23.59 -12.16
CA VAL A 409 -7.41 22.56 -11.43
C VAL A 409 -7.62 23.03 -9.99
N ILE A 410 -8.89 23.21 -9.61
CA ILE A 410 -9.32 23.50 -8.25
C ILE A 410 -10.17 22.33 -7.76
N GLU A 411 -9.78 21.73 -6.64
CA GLU A 411 -10.57 20.71 -5.95
C GLU A 411 -10.65 21.10 -4.47
N ARG A 412 -11.87 21.05 -3.89
CA ARG A 412 -12.15 21.44 -2.50
C ARG A 412 -11.51 22.77 -2.09
N GLY A 413 -11.49 23.77 -2.97
CA GLY A 413 -10.90 25.08 -2.66
C GLY A 413 -9.37 25.10 -2.60
N ARG A 414 -8.69 24.17 -3.29
CA ARG A 414 -7.24 24.11 -3.40
C ARG A 414 -6.81 23.90 -4.85
N PHE A 415 -5.76 24.61 -5.25
CA PHE A 415 -5.03 24.38 -6.48
C PHE A 415 -4.06 23.21 -6.32
N GLN A 416 -3.96 22.36 -7.35
CA GLN A 416 -2.90 21.35 -7.45
C GLN A 416 -1.62 21.99 -8.02
N LEU A 417 -0.50 21.81 -7.32
CA LEU A 417 0.82 22.20 -7.80
C LEU A 417 1.42 21.14 -8.73
N ASP A 418 2.32 21.58 -9.61
CA ASP A 418 3.06 20.71 -10.51
C ASP A 418 4.53 20.56 -10.10
N PHE A 419 4.87 19.44 -9.44
CA PHE A 419 6.25 19.08 -9.09
C PHE A 419 7.19 18.89 -10.28
N ARG A 420 6.71 18.84 -11.52
CA ARG A 420 7.58 18.92 -12.71
C ARG A 420 8.21 20.29 -12.85
N HIS A 421 7.57 21.33 -12.31
CA HIS A 421 8.05 22.70 -12.38
C HIS A 421 9.12 22.96 -11.32
N PRO A 422 10.32 23.45 -11.70
CA PRO A 422 11.44 23.61 -10.76
C PRO A 422 11.16 24.64 -9.66
N GLU A 423 10.33 25.65 -9.91
CA GLU A 423 9.99 26.63 -8.87
C GLU A 423 9.10 26.06 -7.76
N VAL A 424 8.26 25.06 -8.05
CA VAL A 424 7.47 24.34 -7.04
C VAL A 424 8.42 23.59 -6.11
N GLN A 425 9.35 22.82 -6.67
CA GLN A 425 10.36 22.10 -5.90
C GLN A 425 11.23 23.06 -5.08
N ALA A 426 11.68 24.17 -5.66
CA ALA A 426 12.50 25.16 -4.96
C ALA A 426 11.75 25.86 -3.82
N TRP A 427 10.48 26.22 -4.04
CA TRP A 427 9.62 26.82 -3.01
C TRP A 427 9.42 25.85 -1.83
N MET A 428 8.96 24.63 -2.11
CA MET A 428 8.68 23.66 -1.05
C MET A 428 9.95 23.18 -0.33
N THR A 429 11.09 23.13 -1.02
CA THR A 429 12.39 22.89 -0.38
C THR A 429 12.74 23.99 0.62
N LYS A 430 12.54 25.27 0.27
CA LYS A 430 12.78 26.40 1.19
C LYS A 430 11.86 26.35 2.41
N VAL A 431 10.60 25.97 2.23
CA VAL A 431 9.64 25.78 3.32
C VAL A 431 10.14 24.69 4.28
N VAL A 432 10.45 23.50 3.76
CA VAL A 432 10.92 22.38 4.57
C VAL A 432 12.24 22.72 5.27
N ASP A 433 13.21 23.29 4.55
CA ASP A 433 14.49 23.72 5.12
C ASP A 433 14.29 24.70 6.28
N ARG A 434 13.39 25.69 6.12
CA ARG A 434 13.11 26.66 7.16
C ARG A 434 12.56 25.97 8.42
N LEU A 435 11.60 25.07 8.25
CA LEU A 435 10.96 24.34 9.34
C LEU A 435 11.94 23.40 10.05
N VAL A 436 12.79 22.69 9.32
CA VAL A 436 13.84 21.84 9.91
C VAL A 436 14.92 22.68 10.58
N VAL A 437 15.50 23.68 9.93
CA VAL A 437 16.68 24.40 10.44
C VAL A 437 16.32 25.40 11.54
N HIS A 438 15.25 26.20 11.37
CA HIS A 438 14.94 27.29 12.31
C HIS A 438 14.05 26.85 13.47
N TYR A 439 13.16 25.88 13.25
CA TYR A 439 12.24 25.37 14.27
C TYR A 439 12.69 24.00 14.82
N GLY A 440 13.58 23.30 14.12
CA GLY A 440 14.08 21.98 14.51
C GLY A 440 12.98 20.93 14.52
N VAL A 441 12.12 21.00 13.51
CA VAL A 441 11.15 19.97 13.17
C VAL A 441 11.91 18.73 12.69
N GLY A 442 11.67 17.59 13.32
CA GLY A 442 12.31 16.31 12.99
C GLY A 442 11.35 15.30 12.34
N TYR A 443 10.09 15.69 12.18
CA TYR A 443 9.05 14.84 11.62
C TYR A 443 8.07 15.67 10.80
N PHE A 444 7.69 15.21 9.62
CA PHE A 444 6.55 15.74 8.87
C PHE A 444 5.51 14.66 8.59
N LYS A 445 4.24 15.03 8.71
CA LYS A 445 3.14 14.33 8.08
C LYS A 445 2.83 15.04 6.77
N PHE A 446 3.20 14.43 5.65
CA PHE A 446 2.87 14.93 4.32
C PHE A 446 1.55 14.33 3.91
N ASP A 447 0.53 15.18 3.86
CA ASP A 447 -0.81 14.80 3.48
C ASP A 447 -1.10 15.13 2.02
N TYR A 448 -2.24 14.66 1.53
CA TYR A 448 -2.77 14.92 0.20
C TYR A 448 -4.29 14.67 0.18
N ASN A 449 -5.09 15.74 0.14
CA ASN A 449 -6.54 15.68 0.40
C ASN A 449 -7.44 16.08 -0.78
N ILE A 450 -6.87 16.16 -1.99
CA ILE A 450 -7.63 16.41 -3.22
C ILE A 450 -7.53 15.23 -4.18
N GLU A 451 -8.49 15.06 -5.10
CA GLU A 451 -8.42 14.02 -6.12
C GLU A 451 -8.27 14.60 -7.53
N VAL A 452 -7.14 14.32 -8.18
CA VAL A 452 -6.88 14.69 -9.57
C VAL A 452 -6.95 13.43 -10.42
N VAL A 453 -7.94 13.38 -11.31
CA VAL A 453 -8.25 12.19 -12.12
C VAL A 453 -7.42 12.12 -13.40
N GLN A 454 -7.44 13.19 -14.22
CA GLN A 454 -6.87 13.15 -15.57
C GLN A 454 -5.38 13.56 -15.64
N GLY A 455 -4.93 14.40 -14.71
CA GLY A 455 -3.61 15.02 -14.75
C GLY A 455 -3.66 16.49 -15.12
N THR A 456 -2.70 16.94 -15.93
CA THR A 456 -2.61 18.35 -16.36
C THR A 456 -2.32 18.46 -17.84
N ASP A 457 -3.01 19.39 -18.49
CA ASP A 457 -2.63 19.90 -19.80
C ASP A 457 -1.27 20.59 -19.67
N ALA A 458 -0.35 20.27 -20.58
CA ALA A 458 0.93 20.96 -20.67
C ALA A 458 1.36 21.08 -22.15
N PRO A 459 1.62 22.29 -22.64
CA PRO A 459 2.07 22.49 -24.03
C PRO A 459 3.31 21.65 -24.35
N GLY A 460 3.33 20.98 -25.50
CA GLY A 460 4.47 20.18 -25.95
C GLY A 460 4.66 18.83 -25.22
N SER A 461 3.74 18.44 -24.34
CA SER A 461 3.75 17.14 -23.66
C SER A 461 2.92 16.08 -24.41
N SER A 462 3.00 14.81 -23.96
CA SER A 462 2.33 13.70 -24.64
C SER A 462 0.82 13.60 -24.36
N SER A 463 0.40 13.71 -23.10
CA SER A 463 -1.01 13.77 -22.67
C SER A 463 -1.12 14.14 -21.19
N ALA A 464 -2.33 14.47 -20.72
CA ALA A 464 -2.60 14.78 -19.31
C ALA A 464 -2.19 13.63 -18.37
N GLY A 465 -2.56 12.39 -18.70
CA GLY A 465 -2.19 11.22 -17.92
C GLY A 465 -0.67 10.96 -17.88
N ALA A 466 0.06 11.27 -18.97
CA ALA A 466 1.53 11.17 -18.97
C ALA A 466 2.18 12.23 -18.07
N ASN A 467 1.60 13.43 -18.02
CA ASN A 467 2.04 14.51 -17.16
C ASN A 467 1.81 14.21 -15.68
N GLN A 468 0.68 13.59 -15.35
CA GLN A 468 0.39 13.12 -13.99
C GLN A 468 1.41 12.10 -13.50
N LEU A 469 1.73 11.11 -14.33
CA LEU A 469 2.75 10.11 -14.01
C LEU A 469 4.12 10.77 -13.80
N LEU A 470 4.49 11.74 -14.63
CA LEU A 470 5.77 12.45 -14.50
C LEU A 470 5.80 13.32 -13.23
N HIS A 471 4.71 14.04 -12.92
CA HIS A 471 4.54 14.78 -11.67
C HIS A 471 4.78 13.88 -10.44
N GLN A 472 4.15 12.71 -10.42
CA GLN A 472 4.28 11.74 -9.33
C GLN A 472 5.72 11.24 -9.13
N ARG A 473 6.47 11.06 -10.22
CA ARG A 473 7.90 10.74 -10.17
C ARG A 473 8.71 11.91 -9.61
N CYS A 474 8.49 13.12 -10.11
CA CYS A 474 9.18 14.33 -9.64
C CYS A 474 8.89 14.61 -8.16
N TYR A 475 7.67 14.38 -7.69
CA TYR A 475 7.33 14.47 -6.26
C TYR A 475 8.16 13.50 -5.42
N LEU A 476 8.21 12.22 -5.79
CA LEU A 476 9.00 11.22 -5.06
C LEU A 476 10.51 11.53 -5.10
N ASP A 477 11.02 12.03 -6.23
CA ASP A 477 12.42 12.47 -6.35
C ASP A 477 12.71 13.68 -5.46
N TRP A 478 11.78 14.62 -5.37
CA TRP A 478 11.88 15.74 -4.42
C TRP A 478 11.89 15.25 -2.97
N VAL A 479 10.99 14.33 -2.58
CA VAL A 479 11.00 13.74 -1.22
C VAL A 479 12.34 13.03 -0.93
N ARG A 480 12.87 12.25 -1.89
CA ARG A 480 14.22 11.63 -1.75
C ARG A 480 15.29 12.68 -1.49
N SER A 481 15.28 13.78 -2.23
CA SER A 481 16.25 14.87 -2.06
C SER A 481 16.19 15.49 -0.66
N LEU A 482 15.00 15.61 -0.07
CA LEU A 482 14.84 16.09 1.30
C LEU A 482 15.43 15.11 2.32
N LEU A 483 15.17 13.81 2.15
CA LEU A 483 15.70 12.76 3.03
C LEU A 483 17.21 12.56 2.89
N ASP A 484 17.78 12.82 1.71
CA ASP A 484 19.24 12.83 1.50
C ASP A 484 19.89 14.02 2.22
N LYS A 485 19.24 15.19 2.19
CA LYS A 485 19.71 16.42 2.83
C LYS A 485 19.55 16.41 4.36
N HIS A 486 18.40 15.96 4.84
CA HIS A 486 18.02 15.92 6.26
C HIS A 486 17.91 14.47 6.72
N GLN A 487 19.03 13.80 6.92
CA GLN A 487 19.09 12.33 7.10
C GLN A 487 18.36 11.79 8.33
N ASN A 488 18.07 12.63 9.33
CA ASN A 488 17.31 12.27 10.52
C ASN A 488 15.81 12.62 10.42
N LEU A 489 15.40 13.25 9.31
CA LEU A 489 14.03 13.69 9.10
C LEU A 489 13.14 12.48 8.79
N VAL A 490 12.07 12.35 9.56
CA VAL A 490 11.00 11.39 9.27
C VAL A 490 9.93 12.09 8.44
N ILE A 491 9.54 11.49 7.32
CA ILE A 491 8.41 11.94 6.52
C ILE A 491 7.39 10.80 6.46
N GLU A 492 6.22 11.02 7.04
CA GLU A 492 5.04 10.17 6.96
C GLU A 492 4.24 10.49 5.69
N ASN A 493 3.78 9.44 5.02
CA ASN A 493 2.81 9.51 3.94
C ASN A 493 1.38 9.52 4.50
N CYS A 494 0.58 10.50 4.09
CA CYS A 494 -0.83 10.59 4.38
C CYS A 494 -1.56 11.06 3.11
N SER A 495 -2.76 10.55 2.90
CA SER A 495 -3.67 11.08 1.88
C SER A 495 -5.08 10.76 2.33
N SER A 496 -5.72 11.69 3.05
CA SER A 496 -6.98 11.46 3.78
C SER A 496 -6.96 10.08 4.47
N GLY A 497 -5.98 9.89 5.36
CA GLY A 497 -5.54 8.58 5.81
C GLY A 497 -4.72 7.87 4.74
N ALA A 498 -5.29 6.85 4.09
CA ALA A 498 -4.57 5.91 3.23
C ALA A 498 -5.17 5.78 1.81
N GLN A 499 -5.46 6.92 1.15
CA GLN A 499 -5.85 6.96 -0.27
C GLN A 499 -4.65 6.88 -1.24
N ARG A 500 -3.40 6.89 -0.70
CA ARG A 500 -2.14 6.67 -1.45
C ARG A 500 -1.18 5.71 -0.73
N MET A 501 -1.67 4.59 -0.20
CA MET A 501 -0.83 3.63 0.56
C MET A 501 -0.13 2.56 -0.29
N ASP A 502 0.40 2.95 -1.44
CA ASP A 502 1.14 2.08 -2.35
C ASP A 502 2.65 2.07 -2.07
N TYR A 503 3.37 1.11 -2.67
CA TYR A 503 4.82 0.98 -2.48
C TYR A 503 5.69 1.89 -3.36
N ALA A 504 5.11 2.70 -4.26
CA ALA A 504 5.88 3.84 -4.77
C ALA A 504 6.04 4.90 -3.67
N MET A 505 4.98 5.18 -2.91
CA MET A 505 5.04 6.08 -1.74
C MET A 505 5.85 5.47 -0.60
N LEU A 506 5.53 4.23 -0.18
CA LEU A 506 6.10 3.60 1.02
C LEU A 506 7.52 3.05 0.83
N SER A 507 8.03 2.96 -0.41
CA SER A 507 9.47 2.74 -0.61
C SER A 507 10.32 3.98 -0.29
N VAL A 508 9.71 5.17 -0.27
CA VAL A 508 10.38 6.46 -0.01
C VAL A 508 10.04 7.01 1.38
N HIS A 509 8.76 7.05 1.74
CA HIS A 509 8.28 7.56 3.02
C HIS A 509 8.54 6.55 4.15
N SER A 510 8.72 7.05 5.37
CA SER A 510 9.09 6.21 6.52
C SER A 510 7.92 5.37 7.03
N LEU A 511 6.69 5.90 6.95
CA LEU A 511 5.47 5.30 7.49
C LEU A 511 4.23 5.85 6.79
N GLN A 512 3.08 5.20 7.03
CA GLN A 512 1.77 5.48 6.46
C GLN A 512 0.78 5.88 7.56
N SER A 513 0.13 7.04 7.46
CA SER A 513 -1.11 7.32 8.19
C SER A 513 -2.20 6.37 7.71
N THR A 514 -2.75 5.54 8.59
CA THR A 514 -3.47 4.33 8.14
C THR A 514 -4.94 4.53 7.82
N SER A 515 -5.61 5.51 8.42
CA SER A 515 -7.03 5.82 8.20
C SER A 515 -7.40 7.12 8.93
N ASP A 516 -8.48 7.76 8.49
CA ASP A 516 -9.15 8.83 9.24
C ASP A 516 -10.31 8.33 10.12
N GLN A 517 -10.52 7.01 10.21
CA GLN A 517 -11.59 6.41 11.00
C GLN A 517 -11.50 6.80 12.48
N GLN A 518 -12.55 7.45 12.98
CA GLN A 518 -12.65 7.98 14.33
C GLN A 518 -13.33 7.03 15.31
N ASP A 519 -14.10 6.05 14.85
CA ASP A 519 -14.71 5.03 15.70
C ASP A 519 -13.70 3.89 15.94
N PRO A 520 -13.24 3.67 17.19
CA PRO A 520 -12.24 2.65 17.46
C PRO A 520 -12.77 1.24 17.15
N ILE A 521 -14.08 0.97 17.28
CA ILE A 521 -14.70 -0.34 17.03
C ILE A 521 -14.67 -0.66 15.54
N LEU A 522 -14.92 0.33 14.69
CA LEU A 522 -14.82 0.17 13.23
C LEU A 522 -13.36 0.07 12.80
N TYR A 523 -12.48 0.87 13.41
CA TYR A 523 -11.05 0.87 13.09
C TYR A 523 -10.35 -0.47 13.35
N ALA A 524 -10.84 -1.32 14.27
CA ALA A 524 -10.29 -2.67 14.47
C ALA A 524 -10.24 -3.52 13.19
N ALA A 525 -11.24 -3.41 12.31
CA ALA A 525 -11.24 -4.14 11.04
C ALA A 525 -10.17 -3.64 10.08
N ILE A 526 -9.81 -2.36 10.16
CA ILE A 526 -8.72 -1.75 9.38
C ILE A 526 -7.39 -2.17 9.99
N ALA A 527 -7.20 -1.95 11.30
CA ALA A 527 -6.00 -2.32 12.04
C ALA A 527 -5.58 -3.78 11.80
N ALA A 528 -6.54 -4.71 11.86
CA ALA A 528 -6.29 -6.12 11.60
C ALA A 528 -5.97 -6.43 10.12
N ALA A 529 -6.43 -5.62 9.17
CA ALA A 529 -6.20 -5.82 7.74
C ALA A 529 -4.90 -5.19 7.23
N LEU A 530 -4.42 -4.11 7.85
CA LEU A 530 -3.27 -3.32 7.39
C LEU A 530 -2.03 -4.16 7.08
N PRO A 531 -1.65 -5.19 7.87
CA PRO A 531 -0.47 -6.02 7.56
C PRO A 531 -0.53 -6.76 6.21
N THR A 532 -1.67 -6.76 5.53
CA THR A 532 -1.81 -7.26 4.15
C THR A 532 -1.19 -6.32 3.11
N CYS A 533 -1.13 -5.02 3.39
CA CYS A 533 -0.73 -3.98 2.43
C CYS A 533 0.28 -2.96 2.97
N VAL A 534 0.46 -2.84 4.28
CA VAL A 534 1.46 -1.97 4.91
C VAL A 534 2.25 -2.82 5.90
N LEU A 535 3.57 -2.68 5.92
CA LEU A 535 4.39 -3.37 6.92
C LEU A 535 3.96 -2.96 8.33
N PRO A 536 3.93 -3.88 9.32
CA PRO A 536 3.68 -3.53 10.73
C PRO A 536 4.55 -2.36 11.20
N GLU A 537 5.84 -2.40 10.85
CA GLU A 537 6.79 -1.34 11.16
C GLU A 537 6.63 -0.07 10.31
N GLN A 538 5.75 0.02 9.30
CA GLN A 538 5.42 1.26 8.57
C GLN A 538 3.99 1.75 8.86
N SER A 539 3.20 1.00 9.61
CA SER A 539 1.79 1.27 9.84
C SER A 539 1.60 2.25 11.00
N ALA A 540 1.36 3.54 10.73
CA ALA A 540 1.02 4.51 11.78
C ALA A 540 -0.44 4.28 12.22
N SER A 541 -0.61 3.47 13.26
CA SER A 541 -1.91 2.95 13.70
C SER A 541 -2.46 3.74 14.87
N TRP A 542 -3.67 4.26 14.72
CA TRP A 542 -4.25 5.22 15.64
C TRP A 542 -4.70 4.62 16.98
N ALA A 543 -4.43 5.35 18.05
CA ALA A 543 -5.11 5.24 19.34
C ALA A 543 -5.51 6.63 19.83
N TYR A 544 -6.78 6.87 20.13
CA TYR A 544 -7.30 8.21 20.47
C TYR A 544 -8.23 8.16 21.69
N PRO A 545 -7.71 7.77 22.88
CA PRO A 545 -8.52 7.60 24.09
C PRO A 545 -9.24 8.89 24.50
N GLN A 546 -10.43 8.72 25.08
CA GLN A 546 -11.30 9.82 25.49
C GLN A 546 -11.68 9.71 26.97
N PRO A 547 -11.82 10.84 27.68
CA PRO A 547 -12.15 10.85 29.11
C PRO A 547 -13.56 10.33 29.40
N GLU A 548 -14.51 10.50 28.47
CA GLU A 548 -15.89 10.02 28.59
C GLU A 548 -16.06 8.53 28.26
N TRP A 549 -15.02 7.87 27.73
CA TRP A 549 -15.07 6.45 27.39
C TRP A 549 -14.80 5.55 28.60
N SER A 550 -15.42 4.37 28.58
CA SER A 550 -15.10 3.32 29.55
C SER A 550 -13.67 2.83 29.36
N ASP A 551 -13.11 2.25 30.42
CA ASP A 551 -11.77 1.64 30.36
C ASP A 551 -11.67 0.54 29.28
N GLU A 552 -12.76 -0.20 29.02
CA GLU A 552 -12.78 -1.21 27.95
C GLU A 552 -12.66 -0.57 26.56
N LEU A 553 -13.30 0.58 26.31
CA LEU A 553 -13.21 1.26 25.02
C LEU A 553 -11.87 2.01 24.85
N ASN A 554 -11.34 2.58 25.93
CA ASN A 554 -9.99 3.16 25.94
C ASN A 554 -8.91 2.07 25.72
N ALA A 555 -9.06 0.89 26.32
CA ALA A 555 -8.20 -0.24 26.01
C ALA A 555 -8.38 -0.73 24.57
N PHE A 556 -9.61 -0.75 24.05
CA PHE A 556 -9.90 -1.14 22.66
C PHE A 556 -9.12 -0.29 21.65
N THR A 557 -9.19 1.05 21.77
CA THR A 557 -8.46 1.95 20.86
C THR A 557 -6.95 1.76 20.96
N VAL A 558 -6.42 1.51 22.16
CA VAL A 558 -4.99 1.19 22.33
C VAL A 558 -4.64 -0.12 21.62
N VAL A 559 -5.40 -1.20 21.79
CA VAL A 559 -5.15 -2.49 21.12
C VAL A 559 -5.11 -2.36 19.60
N ASN A 560 -5.93 -1.48 19.00
CA ASN A 560 -5.88 -1.20 17.55
C ASN A 560 -4.49 -0.75 17.07
N SER A 561 -3.70 -0.10 17.93
CA SER A 561 -2.41 0.49 17.56
C SER A 561 -1.19 -0.42 17.79
N LEU A 562 -1.28 -1.39 18.70
CA LEU A 562 -0.09 -2.05 19.28
C LEU A 562 0.71 -2.93 18.29
N PHE A 563 0.10 -3.32 17.17
CA PHE A 563 0.73 -4.17 16.14
C PHE A 563 1.19 -3.37 14.91
N GLY A 564 1.07 -2.04 14.95
CA GLY A 564 1.72 -1.09 14.05
C GLY A 564 2.67 -0.16 14.83
N ARG A 565 3.19 0.90 14.20
CA ARG A 565 3.74 2.05 14.93
C ARG A 565 2.60 2.81 15.60
N VAL A 566 2.68 3.00 16.91
CA VAL A 566 1.61 3.70 17.64
C VAL A 566 1.55 5.16 17.23
N TYR A 567 0.36 5.56 16.77
CA TYR A 567 -0.04 6.93 16.48
C TYR A 567 -1.08 7.37 17.51
N LEU A 568 -0.60 7.87 18.65
CA LEU A 568 -1.39 8.30 19.78
C LEU A 568 -2.01 9.69 19.53
N SER A 569 -3.24 9.88 19.96
CA SER A 569 -3.97 11.15 19.93
C SER A 569 -4.94 11.17 21.13
N GLY A 570 -6.04 11.90 21.02
CA GLY A 570 -7.05 12.04 22.06
C GLY A 570 -6.71 13.11 23.09
N ARG A 571 -7.67 13.40 23.97
CA ARG A 571 -7.55 14.40 25.03
C ARG A 571 -6.89 13.82 26.28
N LEU A 572 -5.61 13.47 26.16
CA LEU A 572 -4.81 12.91 27.27
C LEU A 572 -4.78 13.85 28.49
N ASP A 573 -4.83 15.16 28.26
CA ASP A 573 -4.91 16.22 29.27
C ASP A 573 -6.19 16.18 30.12
N ARG A 574 -7.21 15.45 29.67
CA ARG A 574 -8.51 15.34 30.35
C ARG A 574 -8.76 13.97 30.98
N LEU A 575 -7.88 13.00 30.74
CA LEU A 575 -8.05 11.66 31.30
C LEU A 575 -7.94 11.69 32.83
N SER A 576 -8.76 10.87 33.49
CA SER A 576 -8.55 10.59 34.91
C SER A 576 -7.22 9.87 35.13
N PRO A 577 -6.62 9.93 36.34
CA PRO A 577 -5.36 9.23 36.62
C PRO A 577 -5.40 7.73 36.26
N SER A 578 -6.49 7.03 36.59
CA SER A 578 -6.69 5.60 36.27
C SER A 578 -6.78 5.35 34.76
N GLN A 579 -7.43 6.23 33.99
CA GLN A 579 -7.45 6.11 32.53
C GLN A 579 -6.05 6.37 31.94
N MET A 580 -5.33 7.37 32.45
CA MET A 580 -3.97 7.66 32.00
C MET A 580 -3.01 6.49 32.28
N GLU A 581 -3.10 5.86 33.45
CA GLU A 581 -2.34 4.66 33.79
C GLU A 581 -2.61 3.51 32.80
N LEU A 582 -3.87 3.33 32.38
CA LEU A 582 -4.25 2.34 31.37
C LEU A 582 -3.64 2.63 29.99
N ILE A 583 -3.51 3.89 29.60
CA ILE A 583 -2.84 4.26 28.34
C ILE A 583 -1.33 4.01 28.44
N VAL A 584 -0.71 4.43 29.55
CA VAL A 584 0.71 4.17 29.82
C VAL A 584 1.02 2.67 29.81
N GLU A 585 0.18 1.83 30.42
CA GLU A 585 0.32 0.37 30.40
C GLU A 585 0.38 -0.16 28.95
N GLY A 586 -0.51 0.34 28.08
CA GLY A 586 -0.53 -0.01 26.66
C GLY A 586 0.71 0.44 25.90
N MET A 587 1.20 1.65 26.16
CA MET A 587 2.43 2.15 25.56
C MET A 587 3.66 1.33 26.00
N GLN A 588 3.68 0.82 27.23
CA GLN A 588 4.73 -0.10 27.68
C GLN A 588 4.60 -1.49 27.01
N ALA A 589 3.37 -1.96 26.79
CA ALA A 589 3.15 -3.17 26.00
C ALA A 589 3.69 -3.00 24.57
N TYR A 590 3.41 -1.87 23.92
CA TYR A 590 3.98 -1.54 22.61
C TYR A 590 5.52 -1.51 22.64
N LYS A 591 6.14 -0.86 23.64
CA LYS A 591 7.60 -0.83 23.76
C LYS A 591 8.23 -2.22 23.90
N THR A 592 7.48 -3.20 24.41
CA THR A 592 7.89 -4.60 24.45
C THR A 592 7.72 -5.30 23.10
N ILE A 593 6.66 -4.99 22.34
CA ILE A 593 6.36 -5.61 21.05
C ILE A 593 7.22 -5.04 19.92
N ARG A 594 7.43 -3.71 19.90
CA ARG A 594 8.02 -2.98 18.78
C ARG A 594 9.37 -3.51 18.26
N PRO A 595 10.32 -4.02 19.09
CA PRO A 595 11.57 -4.56 18.57
C PRO A 595 11.37 -5.77 17.65
N HIS A 596 10.22 -6.44 17.73
CA HIS A 596 9.89 -7.61 16.94
C HIS A 596 9.15 -7.27 15.64
N LEU A 597 8.54 -6.08 15.51
CA LEU A 597 7.71 -5.72 14.36
C LEU A 597 8.49 -5.78 13.04
N VAL A 598 9.76 -5.37 13.06
CA VAL A 598 10.65 -5.34 11.88
C VAL A 598 10.95 -6.72 11.27
N THR A 599 10.68 -7.80 12.00
CA THR A 599 10.82 -9.18 11.51
C THR A 599 9.53 -9.99 11.63
N ALA A 600 8.48 -9.43 12.21
CA ALA A 600 7.26 -10.17 12.49
C ALA A 600 6.51 -10.54 11.21
N HIS A 601 5.80 -11.67 11.27
CA HIS A 601 4.89 -12.10 10.21
C HIS A 601 3.45 -12.15 10.72
N ALA A 602 2.55 -11.49 10.00
CA ALA A 602 1.15 -11.45 10.37
C ALA A 602 0.43 -12.77 10.06
N ILE A 603 -0.46 -13.19 10.95
CA ILE A 603 -1.39 -14.31 10.76
C ILE A 603 -2.80 -13.90 11.18
N TRP A 604 -3.81 -14.55 10.60
CA TRP A 604 -5.22 -14.28 10.90
C TRP A 604 -5.94 -15.56 11.31
N PRO A 605 -5.88 -15.95 12.60
CA PRO A 605 -6.49 -17.19 13.07
C PRO A 605 -7.99 -17.33 12.80
N LEU A 606 -8.74 -16.21 12.78
CA LEU A 606 -10.16 -16.15 12.41
C LEU A 606 -10.40 -15.84 10.92
N GLY A 607 -9.35 -15.83 10.11
CA GLY A 607 -9.35 -15.36 8.73
C GLY A 607 -9.17 -13.83 8.61
N PRO A 608 -8.88 -13.32 7.39
CA PRO A 608 -8.79 -11.88 7.15
C PRO A 608 -10.06 -11.18 7.61
N PRO A 609 -9.96 -10.02 8.29
CA PRO A 609 -11.12 -9.39 8.92
C PRO A 609 -12.14 -8.95 7.88
N ARG A 610 -13.42 -9.21 8.15
CA ARG A 610 -14.52 -8.57 7.44
C ARG A 610 -15.06 -7.42 8.27
N TRP A 611 -15.57 -6.41 7.54
CA TRP A 611 -16.08 -5.18 8.14
C TRP A 611 -17.10 -5.39 9.28
N HIS A 612 -17.93 -6.43 9.20
CA HIS A 612 -19.01 -6.72 10.16
C HIS A 612 -18.76 -7.93 11.05
N ASP A 613 -17.55 -8.51 11.08
CA ASP A 613 -17.26 -9.65 11.95
C ASP A 613 -17.39 -9.28 13.44
N ASP A 614 -18.12 -10.08 14.20
CA ASP A 614 -18.26 -9.88 15.65
C ASP A 614 -16.94 -10.06 16.40
N TRP A 615 -16.09 -10.95 15.90
CA TRP A 615 -14.78 -11.28 16.46
C TRP A 615 -13.71 -11.16 15.38
N ILE A 616 -12.67 -10.41 15.68
CA ILE A 616 -11.51 -10.21 14.80
C ILE A 616 -10.26 -10.66 15.54
N SER A 617 -9.28 -11.22 14.81
CA SER A 617 -7.97 -11.57 15.34
C SER A 617 -6.87 -11.16 14.39
N LEU A 618 -5.77 -10.65 14.93
CA LEU A 618 -4.51 -10.46 14.22
C LEU A 618 -3.41 -11.03 15.11
N GLY A 619 -2.56 -11.89 14.56
CA GLY A 619 -1.37 -12.41 15.23
C GLY A 619 -0.10 -11.89 14.58
N LEU A 620 0.96 -11.73 15.36
CA LEU A 620 2.32 -11.47 14.91
C LEU A 620 3.23 -12.61 15.39
N GLU A 621 3.66 -13.44 14.45
CA GLU A 621 4.67 -14.46 14.67
C GLU A 621 6.04 -13.80 14.80
N THR A 622 6.75 -14.10 15.89
CA THR A 622 8.08 -13.54 16.20
C THR A 622 9.01 -14.63 16.73
N SER A 623 10.30 -14.32 16.85
CA SER A 623 11.26 -15.21 17.53
C SER A 623 10.92 -15.45 19.01
N ASN A 624 10.11 -14.59 19.61
CA ASN A 624 9.71 -14.65 21.02
C ASN A 624 8.31 -15.26 21.20
N GLY A 625 7.78 -15.95 20.19
CA GLY A 625 6.44 -16.53 20.20
C GLY A 625 5.42 -15.66 19.45
N LEU A 626 4.15 -15.88 19.74
CA LEU A 626 3.02 -15.25 19.06
C LEU A 626 2.41 -14.15 19.93
N TYR A 627 2.40 -12.91 19.42
CA TYR A 627 1.54 -11.86 19.96
C TYR A 627 0.20 -11.93 19.25
N LEU A 628 -0.91 -12.04 19.99
CA LEU A 628 -2.25 -12.17 19.43
C LEU A 628 -3.17 -11.06 19.94
N ALA A 629 -3.56 -10.16 19.05
CA ALA A 629 -4.62 -9.18 19.29
C ALA A 629 -5.98 -9.80 18.92
N VAL A 630 -6.95 -9.68 19.84
CA VAL A 630 -8.32 -10.18 19.64
C VAL A 630 -9.30 -9.09 20.02
N TRP A 631 -10.22 -8.79 19.11
CA TRP A 631 -11.30 -7.83 19.31
C TRP A 631 -12.64 -8.54 19.32
N ARG A 632 -13.44 -8.26 20.34
CA ARG A 632 -14.87 -8.57 20.37
C ARG A 632 -15.64 -7.27 20.19
N ARG A 633 -16.46 -7.22 19.14
CA ARG A 633 -17.35 -6.10 18.80
C ARG A 633 -18.82 -6.45 19.03
N GLY A 634 -19.12 -7.75 19.05
CA GLY A 634 -20.46 -8.33 19.17
C GLY A 634 -20.42 -9.82 19.51
N GLY A 635 -21.45 -10.55 19.09
CA GLY A 635 -21.51 -12.02 19.16
C GLY A 635 -21.46 -12.63 20.58
N SER A 636 -21.12 -13.93 20.65
CA SER A 636 -21.00 -14.70 21.89
C SER A 636 -19.89 -14.17 22.81
N THR A 637 -20.03 -14.42 24.12
CA THR A 637 -19.00 -14.09 25.13
C THR A 637 -17.79 -15.02 25.08
N LEU A 638 -17.96 -16.22 24.53
CA LEU A 638 -16.93 -17.23 24.34
C LEU A 638 -16.53 -17.32 22.86
N LYS A 639 -15.23 -17.46 22.60
CA LYS A 639 -14.66 -17.69 21.27
C LYS A 639 -13.52 -18.70 21.36
N GLU A 640 -13.54 -19.68 20.47
CA GLU A 640 -12.43 -20.60 20.26
C GLU A 640 -11.62 -20.15 19.05
N ILE A 641 -10.29 -20.14 19.21
CA ILE A 641 -9.33 -19.81 18.17
C ILE A 641 -8.40 -21.00 17.97
N SER A 642 -8.41 -21.59 16.78
CA SER A 642 -7.50 -22.67 16.43
C SER A 642 -6.12 -22.11 16.08
N LEU A 643 -5.07 -22.67 16.70
CA LEU A 643 -3.67 -22.30 16.48
C LEU A 643 -2.86 -23.57 16.16
N PRO A 644 -3.11 -24.24 15.02
CA PRO A 644 -2.52 -25.53 14.69
C PRO A 644 -0.99 -25.50 14.58
N ARG A 645 -0.40 -24.31 14.38
CA ARG A 645 1.06 -24.13 14.34
C ARG A 645 1.75 -24.33 15.68
N LEU A 646 1.00 -24.27 16.79
CA LEU A 646 1.50 -24.58 18.13
C LEU A 646 1.37 -26.06 18.48
N ALA A 647 0.87 -26.89 17.55
CA ALA A 647 0.71 -28.32 17.75
C ALA A 647 2.06 -29.00 17.96
N GLY A 648 2.19 -29.73 19.07
CA GLY A 648 3.41 -30.46 19.41
C GLY A 648 4.56 -29.56 19.88
N CYS A 649 4.37 -28.25 20.03
CA CYS A 649 5.41 -27.31 20.45
C CYS A 649 5.75 -27.35 21.96
N GLY A 650 5.45 -28.44 22.66
CA GLY A 650 5.68 -28.52 24.11
C GLY A 650 4.61 -27.77 24.93
N LYS A 651 5.01 -27.24 26.08
CA LYS A 651 4.08 -26.62 27.04
C LYS A 651 3.77 -25.17 26.64
N VAL A 652 2.60 -24.95 26.06
CA VAL A 652 2.12 -23.62 25.66
C VAL A 652 1.74 -22.79 26.89
N GLN A 653 2.22 -21.56 26.97
CA GLN A 653 1.84 -20.56 27.97
C GLN A 653 1.11 -19.41 27.30
N VAL A 654 -0.03 -19.01 27.86
CA VAL A 654 -0.84 -17.90 27.39
C VAL A 654 -0.85 -16.81 28.47
N ASN A 655 -0.31 -15.64 28.14
CA ASN A 655 -0.28 -14.49 29.04
C ASN A 655 -1.14 -13.35 28.48
N VAL A 656 -2.02 -12.77 29.30
CA VAL A 656 -2.74 -11.54 28.94
C VAL A 656 -1.78 -10.37 29.11
N MET A 657 -1.29 -9.84 27.98
CA MET A 657 -0.28 -8.79 27.97
C MET A 657 -0.90 -7.41 28.21
N TYR A 658 -2.04 -7.13 27.58
CA TYR A 658 -2.75 -5.86 27.72
C TYR A 658 -4.25 -5.99 27.44
N PRO A 659 -5.10 -5.25 28.18
CA PRO A 659 -4.85 -4.70 29.52
C PRO A 659 -4.88 -5.79 30.59
N LYS A 660 -4.01 -5.68 31.60
CA LYS A 660 -3.89 -6.69 32.67
C LYS A 660 -5.03 -6.65 33.68
N ARG A 661 -5.56 -5.45 33.93
CA ARG A 661 -6.57 -5.23 34.98
C ARG A 661 -8.01 -5.50 34.54
N LEU A 662 -8.27 -5.68 33.24
CA LEU A 662 -9.64 -5.90 32.75
C LEU A 662 -9.98 -7.40 32.69
N PRO A 663 -11.21 -7.80 33.04
CA PRO A 663 -11.60 -9.21 33.10
C PRO A 663 -11.35 -9.97 31.80
N THR A 664 -10.61 -11.07 31.89
CA THR A 664 -10.27 -11.95 30.77
C THR A 664 -10.08 -13.38 31.29
N GLN A 665 -10.68 -14.37 30.62
CA GLN A 665 -10.24 -15.77 30.75
C GLN A 665 -9.70 -16.22 29.39
N ALA A 666 -8.50 -16.80 29.41
CA ALA A 666 -7.81 -17.35 28.25
C ALA A 666 -7.26 -18.73 28.64
N ILE A 667 -7.81 -19.79 28.06
CA ILE A 667 -7.52 -21.18 28.41
C ILE A 667 -7.00 -21.89 27.17
N TRP A 668 -5.80 -22.48 27.27
CA TRP A 668 -5.24 -23.32 26.22
C TRP A 668 -5.71 -24.78 26.37
N LYS A 669 -6.29 -25.34 25.32
CA LYS A 669 -6.69 -26.75 25.22
C LYS A 669 -5.66 -27.51 24.39
N GLU A 670 -4.68 -28.11 25.08
CA GLU A 670 -3.51 -28.76 24.44
C GLU A 670 -3.89 -29.82 23.40
N GLY A 671 -4.86 -30.69 23.69
CA GLY A 671 -5.25 -31.78 22.79
C GLY A 671 -5.81 -31.32 21.44
N ASP A 672 -6.43 -30.13 21.41
CA ASP A 672 -7.13 -29.62 20.23
C ASP A 672 -6.39 -28.47 19.54
N ASN A 673 -5.31 -27.96 20.14
CA ASN A 673 -4.61 -26.75 19.71
C ASN A 673 -5.54 -25.53 19.63
N ILE A 674 -6.43 -25.41 20.61
CA ILE A 674 -7.46 -24.37 20.69
C ILE A 674 -7.16 -23.44 21.87
N LEU A 675 -7.20 -22.14 21.59
CA LEU A 675 -7.29 -21.10 22.60
C LEU A 675 -8.76 -20.72 22.81
N GLU A 676 -9.30 -21.03 23.99
CA GLU A 676 -10.63 -20.58 24.41
C GLU A 676 -10.52 -19.23 25.11
N LEU A 677 -11.27 -18.25 24.63
CA LEU A 677 -11.34 -16.90 25.18
C LEU A 677 -12.75 -16.62 25.68
N LYS A 678 -12.86 -16.06 26.88
CA LYS A 678 -14.11 -15.54 27.42
C LYS A 678 -13.96 -14.08 27.81
N PHE A 679 -14.65 -13.23 27.06
CA PHE A 679 -14.70 -11.79 27.25
C PHE A 679 -16.10 -11.38 27.73
N PRO A 680 -16.28 -10.96 28.99
CA PRO A 680 -17.61 -10.67 29.53
C PRO A 680 -18.25 -9.42 28.92
N VAL A 681 -17.44 -8.43 28.53
CA VAL A 681 -17.90 -7.18 27.92
C VAL A 681 -17.97 -7.33 26.39
N THR A 682 -19.02 -6.79 25.76
CA THR A 682 -19.27 -6.98 24.32
C THR A 682 -18.31 -6.21 23.41
N ARG A 683 -17.87 -5.02 23.83
CA ARG A 683 -16.95 -4.17 23.07
C ARG A 683 -15.65 -4.09 23.86
N CYS A 684 -14.75 -5.02 23.60
CA CYS A 684 -13.47 -5.12 24.29
C CYS A 684 -12.41 -5.73 23.37
N ALA A 685 -11.15 -5.49 23.69
CA ALA A 685 -10.04 -6.09 22.98
C ALA A 685 -8.90 -6.44 23.93
N ARG A 686 -8.10 -7.44 23.59
CA ARG A 686 -6.94 -7.90 24.35
C ARG A 686 -5.76 -8.15 23.43
N VAL A 687 -4.55 -7.94 23.95
CA VAL A 687 -3.32 -8.51 23.41
C VAL A 687 -2.85 -9.62 24.34
N LEU A 688 -2.61 -10.79 23.76
CA LEU A 688 -2.07 -11.97 24.41
C LEU A 688 -0.64 -12.21 23.91
N HIS A 689 0.22 -12.74 24.76
CA HIS A 689 1.53 -13.27 24.37
C HIS A 689 1.54 -14.77 24.63
N ILE A 690 1.77 -15.54 23.57
CA ILE A 690 1.71 -17.00 23.57
C ILE A 690 3.11 -17.53 23.26
N THR A 691 3.65 -18.34 24.16
CA THR A 691 4.97 -18.98 24.03
C THR A 691 4.83 -20.49 24.17
N SER A 692 5.75 -21.24 23.59
CA SER A 692 5.75 -22.71 23.57
C SER A 692 7.13 -23.26 23.84
#